data_AF-A0A7X7IVR9-F1
#
_entry.id   AF-A0A7X7IVR9-F1
#
_cell.length_a   1.000
_cell.length_b   1.000
_cell.length_c   1.000
_cell.angle_alpha   90.00
_cell.angle_beta   90.00
_cell.angle_gamma   90.00
#
_symmetry.space_group_name_H-M   'P 1'
#
loop_
_entity.id
_entity.type
_entity.pdbx_description
1 polymer ?
#
loop_
_entity_poly.entity_id
_entity_poly.type
_entity_poly.pdbx_seq_one_letter_code
_entity_poly.pdbx_strand_id
1 'polypeptide(L)'
;MKQMAPHQNQLQKTFEAPYAREAWTHLLRTLFSSSAELFITPIPIAYAGFDGVFTRVLHLGDLKTADNKVAALLDIEVAPRISLTRNRAGIRHLAAKLVDGVQRQGILAAFHGAESPDWRFSFIIREKTYVLETGETLTTETPARRFTYLLGPGEKCRTAVERFASLKGTASTLGDIEAAFKVDLLTKEFYSELSDWYFWALTRVRFPDDAEKNDEKRNATMTIRLVTRLIFVWFLKKKGIVPECLFDKAVVEGWLNNSDCTGSTYYKAVLQNLFFATLNFDPREGQPGFVEWGRKGVLGYRYLRFFKRGAAEKFLDVCKDIPFLNGGLFENLDKHVETPNPIRIDCFSNLKENEPRLAVPDDLFFSAEQVVDLSAFYDDKRKAAVKVKGLFEILNAYNFTVEENTPFDKDVALDPELLGQVFENLLASYNPETRTTARKQTGSFYTPREIVQYMVDESIKAYLLTAMEKVGQAHNVGQAQNVGQAFLPAENAQTGMSAPQPPSSIHISRRRLPHWHRDGAIYWVCFRLADSIPLDKLRTWQADRTLWCQSNPDPWNERQWQEYNRLFGDRYEAWLDAGTGSRALAREDVRSAVADCLMRFHGDRLLIHAAVVMPTHVHALIEPLPVNNTEGEAGISACPRKAADKNVCATLPQCEAGIPACPGFTDKNVCATLPQCEAGIPACPGFTDKNVCATFQCGAGIPACQRNADKNVCATATLPCHDLSALLQGIKGASARAANKILGTTGKPFWMDESYDHIVRSEEQYRHFVRYVQENPVKASLRSDEYWLAVNAGQAFLPAQDAQTGMSAPRSAPPSPNVGQAFLPANAPQPLSQRIAALLSPDDQDVPFTDTERRTLVEALYRLKILDPACGSGAFPMGVLQQLVHILNRLDPDNRHLKAEAIQQVREEVGSLGDDSADVDDKMEKMQEMLRLFDETATRPDYARKLLLIERGIYGVDIQPVAVQIAKLRFFISLVVEQNAQEKIRPLPNLETNFV
;
A
#
# COMPACT_ATOMS: atom_id res chain seq x y z
N MET A 1 30.54 29.98 11.44
CA MET A 1 29.30 29.88 12.24
C MET A 1 28.60 31.23 12.22
N LYS A 2 27.38 31.34 11.70
CA LYS A 2 26.55 32.54 11.97
C LYS A 2 26.22 32.52 13.47
N GLN A 3 26.40 33.64 14.17
CA GLN A 3 25.93 33.76 15.55
C GLN A 3 24.40 33.55 15.56
N MET A 4 23.94 32.53 16.29
CA MET A 4 22.52 32.28 16.49
C MET A 4 21.89 33.45 17.23
N ALA A 5 20.65 33.79 16.88
CA ALA A 5 19.95 34.90 17.53
C ALA A 5 19.76 34.59 19.04
N PRO A 6 19.77 35.59 19.93
CA PRO A 6 19.72 35.38 21.39
C PRO A 6 18.55 34.48 21.86
N HIS A 7 17.40 34.57 21.18
CA HIS A 7 16.23 33.75 21.49
C HIS A 7 16.37 32.29 21.04
N GLN A 8 17.09 32.02 19.94
CA GLN A 8 17.41 30.65 19.49
C GLN A 8 18.36 29.97 20.48
N ASN A 9 19.34 30.70 21.00
CA ASN A 9 20.23 30.20 22.06
C ASN A 9 19.46 29.82 23.34
N GLN A 10 18.41 30.57 23.69
CA GLN A 10 17.58 30.25 24.84
C GLN A 10 16.74 28.99 24.61
N LEU A 11 16.11 28.85 23.43
CA LEU A 11 15.37 27.64 23.06
C LEU A 11 16.28 26.41 23.04
N GLN A 12 17.48 26.55 22.48
CA GLN A 12 18.45 25.46 22.42
C GLN A 12 18.82 24.97 23.82
N LYS A 13 19.13 25.89 24.74
CA LYS A 13 19.44 25.54 26.13
C LYS A 13 18.29 24.81 26.82
N THR A 14 17.04 25.20 26.58
CA THR A 14 15.88 24.53 27.17
C THR A 14 15.67 23.14 26.58
N PHE A 15 15.83 23.00 25.27
CA PHE A 15 15.63 21.73 24.57
C PHE A 15 16.75 20.71 24.83
N GLU A 16 17.98 21.16 25.06
CA GLU A 16 19.13 20.31 25.42
C GLU A 16 19.25 20.07 26.93
N ALA A 17 18.36 20.62 27.77
CA ALA A 17 18.37 20.40 29.21
C ALA A 17 17.45 19.24 29.63
N PRO A 18 17.71 18.60 30.80
CA PRO A 18 16.75 17.68 31.41
C PRO A 18 15.42 18.36 31.71
N TYR A 19 14.34 17.59 31.76
CA TYR A 19 13.01 18.14 32.00
C TYR A 19 12.91 18.88 33.34
N ALA A 20 12.38 20.09 33.29
CA ALA A 20 11.98 20.85 34.47
C ALA A 20 10.68 21.60 34.18
N ARG A 21 9.67 21.46 35.06
CA ARG A 21 8.35 22.09 34.89
C ARG A 21 8.43 23.62 34.77
N GLU A 22 9.32 24.26 35.53
CA GLU A 22 9.54 25.71 35.47
C GLU A 22 10.07 26.14 34.11
N ALA A 23 11.06 25.40 33.57
CA ALA A 23 11.59 25.64 32.24
C ALA A 23 10.52 25.39 31.15
N TRP A 24 9.67 24.36 31.33
CA TRP A 24 8.57 24.04 30.44
C TRP A 24 7.49 25.14 30.39
N THR A 25 7.02 25.60 31.55
CA THR A 25 6.04 26.69 31.65
C THR A 25 6.61 28.02 31.12
N HIS A 26 7.89 28.30 31.37
CA HIS A 26 8.58 29.45 30.80
C HIS A 26 8.70 29.36 29.27
N LEU A 27 8.99 28.18 28.74
CA LEU A 27 9.03 27.92 27.30
C LEU A 27 7.66 28.18 26.66
N LEU A 28 6.57 27.64 27.23
CA LEU A 28 5.21 27.84 26.73
C LEU A 28 4.85 29.33 26.65
N ARG A 29 5.18 30.11 27.70
CA ARG A 29 5.00 31.58 27.69
C ARG A 29 5.88 32.27 26.66
N THR A 30 7.10 31.81 26.47
CA THR A 30 8.04 32.41 25.51
C THR A 30 7.58 32.19 24.06
N LEU A 31 7.03 31.01 23.76
CA LEU A 31 6.54 30.66 22.43
C LEU A 31 5.22 31.37 22.13
N PHE A 32 4.24 31.23 23.02
CA PHE A 32 2.85 31.61 22.73
C PHE A 32 2.40 32.91 23.40
N SER A 33 3.25 33.58 24.18
CA SER A 33 2.97 34.87 24.82
C SER A 33 1.63 34.85 25.58
N SER A 34 0.74 35.83 25.34
CA SER A 34 -0.57 35.95 25.99
C SER A 34 -1.60 34.90 25.57
N SER A 35 -1.33 34.11 24.52
CA SER A 35 -2.24 33.05 24.07
C SER A 35 -2.21 31.81 24.97
N ALA A 36 -1.14 31.61 25.75
CA ALA A 36 -1.03 30.53 26.73
C ALA A 36 -1.60 30.96 28.09
N GLU A 37 -2.83 30.56 28.38
CA GLU A 37 -3.52 30.82 29.65
C GLU A 37 -3.16 29.73 30.67
N LEU A 38 -2.00 29.90 31.32
CA LEU A 38 -1.54 28.98 32.37
C LEU A 38 -2.25 29.24 33.71
N PHE A 39 -2.67 28.16 34.37
CA PHE A 39 -3.22 28.23 35.72
C PHE A 39 -2.15 28.59 36.76
N ILE A 40 -2.59 29.23 37.85
CA ILE A 40 -1.73 29.49 39.01
C ILE A 40 -1.30 28.18 39.66
N THR A 41 -2.24 27.23 39.76
CA THR A 41 -2.01 25.88 40.29
C THR A 41 -2.40 24.86 39.22
N PRO A 42 -1.48 23.97 38.80
CA PRO A 42 -1.81 22.87 37.89
C PRO A 42 -2.92 21.98 38.43
N ILE A 43 -3.83 21.53 37.57
CA ILE A 43 -4.96 20.68 37.94
C ILE A 43 -4.61 19.22 37.64
N PRO A 44 -4.61 18.32 38.63
CA PRO A 44 -4.42 16.90 38.38
C PRO A 44 -5.59 16.31 37.60
N ILE A 45 -5.29 15.53 36.56
CA ILE A 45 -6.29 14.76 35.82
C ILE A 45 -6.28 13.33 36.36
N ALA A 46 -7.36 12.93 37.02
CA ALA A 46 -7.58 11.54 37.45
C ALA A 46 -8.40 10.80 36.39
N TYR A 47 -7.87 9.68 35.87
CA TYR A 47 -8.57 8.85 34.89
C TYR A 47 -8.23 7.38 35.09
N ALA A 48 -9.26 6.55 35.22
CA ALA A 48 -9.13 5.11 35.54
C ALA A 48 -8.43 4.28 34.45
N GLY A 49 -8.31 4.79 33.22
CA GLY A 49 -7.62 4.10 32.12
C GLY A 49 -6.14 4.46 31.95
N PHE A 50 -5.52 5.12 32.94
CA PHE A 50 -4.07 5.42 32.94
C PHE A 50 -3.25 4.45 33.79
N ASP A 51 -3.91 3.48 34.43
CA ASP A 51 -3.31 2.57 35.40
C ASP A 51 -2.11 1.83 34.79
N GLY A 52 -0.94 2.09 35.37
CA GLY A 52 0.30 1.43 34.99
C GLY A 52 1.09 2.05 33.84
N VAL A 53 0.63 3.15 33.23
CA VAL A 53 1.37 3.86 32.16
C VAL A 53 1.86 5.23 32.63
N PHE A 54 0.98 6.01 33.26
CA PHE A 54 1.30 7.34 33.77
C PHE A 54 1.27 7.35 35.29
N THR A 55 2.31 7.91 35.89
CA THR A 55 2.37 8.17 37.33
C THR A 55 1.54 9.41 37.67
N ARG A 56 1.56 10.43 36.80
CA ARG A 56 0.88 11.70 37.04
C ARG A 56 0.59 12.44 35.74
N VAL A 57 -0.60 13.05 35.66
CA VAL A 57 -1.02 13.90 34.54
C VAL A 57 -1.52 15.22 35.11
N LEU A 58 -0.91 16.33 34.70
CA LEU A 58 -1.28 17.69 35.15
C LEU A 58 -1.71 18.54 33.96
N HIS A 59 -2.87 19.19 34.10
CA HIS A 59 -3.32 20.25 33.20
C HIS A 59 -2.76 21.58 33.68
N LEU A 60 -1.90 22.18 32.86
CA LEU A 60 -1.22 23.43 33.17
C LEU A 60 -2.03 24.66 32.75
N GLY A 61 -2.94 24.52 31.79
CA GLY A 61 -3.69 25.63 31.19
C GLY A 61 -4.12 25.33 29.76
N ASP A 62 -4.70 26.33 29.10
CA ASP A 62 -5.20 26.20 27.73
C ASP A 62 -4.52 27.23 26.81
N LEU A 63 -4.24 26.83 25.58
CA LEU A 63 -3.69 27.66 24.51
C LEU A 63 -4.83 28.03 23.55
N LYS A 64 -5.14 29.33 23.45
CA LYS A 64 -6.11 29.86 22.48
C LYS A 64 -5.38 30.29 21.21
N THR A 65 -5.68 29.64 20.09
CA THR A 65 -5.04 29.91 18.81
C THR A 65 -5.77 30.99 18.02
N ALA A 66 -5.09 31.58 17.02
CA ALA A 66 -5.65 32.65 16.19
C ALA A 66 -6.86 32.20 15.34
N ASP A 67 -6.99 30.90 15.07
CA ASP A 67 -8.13 30.29 14.37
C ASP A 67 -9.29 29.89 15.31
N ASN A 68 -9.35 30.47 16.52
CA ASN A 68 -10.36 30.21 17.56
C ASN A 68 -10.46 28.73 17.99
N LYS A 69 -9.36 27.98 17.87
CA LYS A 69 -9.25 26.63 18.42
C LYS A 69 -8.55 26.67 19.76
N VAL A 70 -8.73 25.60 20.54
CA VAL A 70 -8.14 25.46 21.86
C VAL A 70 -7.29 24.20 21.93
N ALA A 71 -6.08 24.34 22.45
CA ALA A 71 -5.21 23.21 22.76
C ALA A 71 -4.87 23.16 24.27
N ALA A 72 -5.02 21.99 24.90
CA ALA A 72 -4.63 21.85 26.32
C ALA A 72 -3.11 21.75 26.48
N LEU A 73 -2.58 22.38 27.53
CA LEU A 73 -1.17 22.36 27.90
C LEU A 73 -0.97 21.36 29.05
N LEU A 74 -0.23 20.28 28.81
CA LEU A 74 -0.08 19.17 29.76
C LEU A 74 1.38 18.94 30.19
N ASP A 75 1.53 18.46 31.42
CA ASP A 75 2.75 17.90 32.01
C ASP A 75 2.43 16.46 32.45
N ILE A 76 3.20 15.51 31.94
CA ILE A 76 2.90 14.08 32.06
C ILE A 76 4.14 13.31 32.50
N GLU A 77 4.00 12.66 33.65
CA GLU A 77 5.02 11.80 34.23
C GLU A 77 4.69 10.33 33.92
N VAL A 78 5.57 9.66 33.19
CA VAL A 78 5.41 8.24 32.84
C VAL A 78 5.91 7.33 33.96
N ALA A 79 5.37 6.11 34.04
CA ALA A 79 5.82 5.11 35.00
C ALA A 79 7.30 4.71 34.73
N PRO A 80 8.11 4.39 35.76
CA PRO A 80 9.55 4.09 35.59
C PRO A 80 9.88 2.97 34.59
N ARG A 81 8.97 2.00 34.43
CA ARG A 81 9.09 0.90 33.45
C ARG A 81 8.90 1.33 31.99
N ILE A 82 8.40 2.54 31.75
CA ILE A 82 8.12 3.07 30.42
C ILE A 82 9.32 3.88 29.94
N SER A 83 10.02 3.36 28.94
CA SER A 83 11.10 4.10 28.26
C SER A 83 10.50 5.18 27.35
N LEU A 84 10.85 6.44 27.56
CA LEU A 84 10.46 7.53 26.67
C LEU A 84 11.09 7.36 25.28
N THR A 85 12.25 6.74 25.15
CA THR A 85 12.89 6.54 23.84
C THR A 85 12.20 5.45 23.02
N ARG A 86 11.63 4.41 23.66
CA ARG A 86 11.14 3.18 23.01
C ARG A 86 9.63 2.89 23.15
N ASN A 87 8.99 3.22 24.27
CA ASN A 87 7.60 2.82 24.55
C ASN A 87 6.59 3.86 24.06
N ARG A 88 6.40 3.92 22.74
CA ARG A 88 5.41 4.81 22.12
C ARG A 88 3.98 4.34 22.29
N ALA A 89 3.73 3.02 22.27
CA ALA A 89 2.40 2.42 22.29
C ALA A 89 1.62 2.75 23.58
N GLY A 90 2.22 2.62 24.76
CA GLY A 90 1.57 3.00 26.02
C GLY A 90 1.22 4.49 26.09
N ILE A 91 2.04 5.37 25.49
CA ILE A 91 1.81 6.82 25.48
C ILE A 91 0.68 7.23 24.50
N ARG A 92 0.26 6.35 23.56
CA ARG A 92 -0.79 6.63 22.55
C ARG A 92 -2.17 6.87 23.18
N HIS A 93 -2.44 6.23 24.32
CA HIS A 93 -3.76 6.21 24.96
C HIS A 93 -4.30 7.58 25.36
N LEU A 94 -3.42 8.58 25.52
CA LEU A 94 -3.79 9.94 25.91
C LEU A 94 -4.52 10.69 24.79
N ALA A 95 -4.09 10.48 23.54
CA ALA A 95 -4.54 11.25 22.38
C ALA A 95 -6.03 11.08 22.11
N ALA A 96 -6.55 9.88 22.38
CA ALA A 96 -7.93 9.56 22.11
C ALA A 96 -8.91 9.99 23.20
N LYS A 97 -8.42 10.26 24.42
CA LYS A 97 -9.27 10.39 25.60
C LYS A 97 -9.23 11.79 26.24
N LEU A 98 -8.18 12.58 25.99
CA LEU A 98 -8.10 13.97 26.43
C LEU A 98 -8.43 14.99 25.33
N VAL A 99 -8.49 14.56 24.06
CA VAL A 99 -8.95 15.38 22.92
C VAL A 99 -10.40 15.02 22.60
N ASP A 100 -11.35 15.82 23.07
CA ASP A 100 -12.78 15.61 22.82
C ASP A 100 -13.22 16.08 21.40
N GLY A 101 -12.37 16.87 20.74
CA GLY A 101 -12.60 17.44 19.41
C GLY A 101 -13.75 18.45 19.35
N VAL A 102 -14.34 18.83 20.49
CA VAL A 102 -15.47 19.77 20.60
C VAL A 102 -15.05 21.01 21.39
N GLN A 103 -14.49 20.85 22.59
CA GLN A 103 -13.94 21.96 23.37
C GLN A 103 -12.43 22.14 23.16
N ARG A 104 -11.70 21.05 22.88
CA ARG A 104 -10.25 21.05 22.66
C ARG A 104 -9.90 20.27 21.42
N GLN A 105 -9.37 20.96 20.41
CA GLN A 105 -8.98 20.37 19.12
C GLN A 105 -7.55 19.84 19.13
N GLY A 106 -6.73 20.19 20.14
CA GLY A 106 -5.38 19.66 20.28
C GLY A 106 -4.85 19.62 21.71
N ILE A 107 -3.66 19.06 21.88
CA ILE A 107 -2.90 18.99 23.13
C ILE A 107 -1.42 19.26 22.81
N LEU A 108 -0.78 20.08 23.65
CA LEU A 108 0.68 20.18 23.74
C LEU A 108 1.10 19.58 25.08
N ALA A 109 1.87 18.50 25.04
CA ALA A 109 2.26 17.74 26.23
C ALA A 109 3.79 17.61 26.32
N ALA A 110 4.31 17.74 27.53
CA ALA A 110 5.65 17.30 27.87
C ALA A 110 5.59 15.97 28.63
N PHE A 111 6.19 14.92 28.06
CA PHE A 111 6.33 13.61 28.71
C PHE A 111 7.73 13.45 29.28
N HIS A 112 7.81 13.11 30.57
CA HIS A 112 9.07 12.93 31.29
C HIS A 112 8.98 11.74 32.25
N GLY A 113 10.12 11.21 32.66
CA GLY A 113 10.22 10.10 33.60
C GLY A 113 11.20 10.46 34.70
N ALA A 114 10.97 9.97 35.92
CA ALA A 114 11.75 10.33 37.10
C ALA A 114 13.26 10.00 36.98
N GLU A 115 13.61 8.97 36.21
CA GLU A 115 14.99 8.47 36.05
C GLU A 115 15.60 8.80 34.68
N SER A 116 14.84 9.44 33.78
CA SER A 116 15.27 9.73 32.41
C SER A 116 15.71 11.20 32.27
N PRO A 117 16.93 11.49 31.81
CA PRO A 117 17.33 12.85 31.46
C PRO A 117 16.61 13.37 30.20
N ASP A 118 16.18 12.46 29.33
CA ASP A 118 15.48 12.77 28.08
C ASP A 118 13.98 12.92 28.33
N TRP A 119 13.34 13.78 27.55
CA TRP A 119 11.91 14.07 27.61
C TRP A 119 11.33 14.30 26.22
N ARG A 120 10.02 14.09 26.06
CA ARG A 120 9.32 14.27 24.79
C ARG A 120 8.45 15.51 24.83
N PHE A 121 8.56 16.33 23.79
CA PHE A 121 7.60 17.39 23.51
C PHE A 121 6.69 16.93 22.37
N SER A 122 5.41 16.72 22.68
CA SER A 122 4.43 16.19 21.74
C SER A 122 3.29 17.17 21.47
N PHE A 123 2.85 17.20 20.22
CA PHE A 123 1.61 17.80 19.78
C PHE A 123 0.64 16.72 19.30
N ILE A 124 -0.58 16.74 19.82
CA ILE A 124 -1.62 15.77 19.49
C ILE A 124 -2.82 16.54 18.97
N ILE A 125 -3.38 16.12 17.84
CA ILE A 125 -4.51 16.78 17.19
C ILE A 125 -5.56 15.77 16.75
N ARG A 126 -6.84 16.14 16.88
CA ARG A 126 -7.98 15.37 16.36
C ARG A 126 -8.95 16.33 15.67
N GLU A 127 -9.26 16.07 14.42
CA GLU A 127 -10.17 16.91 13.63
C GLU A 127 -11.51 16.18 13.42
N LYS A 128 -12.61 16.93 13.60
CA LYS A 128 -13.97 16.50 13.25
C LYS A 128 -14.36 17.22 11.97
N THR A 129 -14.68 16.46 10.92
CA THR A 129 -15.20 17.04 9.67
C THR A 129 -16.71 16.94 9.69
N TYR A 130 -17.37 18.06 9.43
CA TYR A 130 -18.83 18.13 9.29
C TYR A 130 -19.17 18.08 7.81
N VAL A 131 -19.84 17.02 7.37
CA VAL A 131 -20.41 16.95 6.02
C VAL A 131 -21.77 17.65 6.05
N LEU A 132 -21.89 18.76 5.32
CA LEU A 132 -23.07 19.65 5.34
C LEU A 132 -24.13 19.33 4.25
N GLU A 133 -24.05 18.18 3.59
CA GLU A 133 -24.83 17.97 2.36
C GLU A 133 -26.24 17.39 2.55
N THR A 134 -26.63 16.92 3.74
CA THR A 134 -27.95 16.26 3.91
C THR A 134 -28.81 16.77 5.06
N GLY A 135 -28.41 17.84 5.76
CA GLY A 135 -29.15 18.30 6.95
C GLY A 135 -29.04 17.37 8.16
N GLU A 136 -28.33 16.26 8.05
CA GLU A 136 -27.87 15.43 9.17
C GLU A 136 -26.38 15.65 9.40
N THR A 137 -26.00 15.97 10.63
CA THR A 137 -24.60 16.19 11.03
C THR A 137 -23.87 14.86 11.18
N LEU A 138 -23.54 14.20 10.07
CA LEU A 138 -22.62 13.05 10.11
C LEU A 138 -21.21 13.58 10.36
N THR A 139 -20.80 13.51 11.63
CA THR A 139 -19.46 13.88 12.08
C THR A 139 -18.54 12.71 11.76
N THR A 140 -17.66 12.86 10.77
CA THR A 140 -16.59 11.86 10.55
C THR A 140 -15.44 12.24 11.47
N GLU A 141 -15.21 11.44 12.52
CA GLU A 141 -14.08 11.63 13.43
C GLU A 141 -12.81 11.03 12.82
N THR A 142 -11.76 11.83 12.67
CA THR A 142 -10.45 11.31 12.25
C THR A 142 -9.70 10.70 13.45
N PRO A 143 -8.92 9.63 13.27
CA PRO A 143 -8.01 9.14 14.30
C PRO A 143 -7.05 10.23 14.75
N ALA A 144 -6.70 10.26 16.03
CA ALA A 144 -5.81 11.29 16.56
C ALA A 144 -4.40 11.15 15.99
N ARG A 145 -3.83 12.26 15.52
CA ARG A 145 -2.45 12.32 14.99
C ARG A 145 -1.53 12.89 16.07
N ARG A 146 -0.39 12.25 16.29
CA ARG A 146 0.64 12.67 17.24
C ARG A 146 1.94 13.00 16.52
N PHE A 147 2.53 14.12 16.90
CA PHE A 147 3.83 14.57 16.44
C PHE A 147 4.73 14.79 17.65
N THR A 148 5.97 14.28 17.63
CA THR A 148 6.83 14.31 18.82
C THR A 148 8.28 14.64 18.51
N TYR A 149 8.87 15.54 19.29
CA TYR A 149 10.32 15.73 19.41
C TYR A 149 10.82 15.01 20.65
N LEU A 150 11.91 14.25 20.51
CA LEU A 150 12.73 13.80 21.63
C LEU A 150 13.77 14.89 21.95
N LEU A 151 13.89 15.26 23.21
CA LEU A 151 14.69 16.37 23.72
C LEU A 151 15.47 15.91 24.96
N GLY A 152 16.57 16.60 25.27
CA GLY A 152 17.44 16.26 26.41
C GLY A 152 18.93 16.50 26.13
N PRO A 153 19.80 16.23 27.12
CA PRO A 153 21.25 16.50 27.03
C PRO A 153 21.99 15.79 25.90
N GLY A 154 21.49 14.62 25.48
CA GLY A 154 22.06 13.84 24.38
C GLY A 154 21.51 14.19 22.99
N GLU A 155 20.43 14.98 22.92
CA GLU A 155 19.67 15.19 21.69
C GLU A 155 20.12 16.46 20.95
N LYS A 156 20.19 16.40 19.61
CA LYS A 156 20.44 17.60 18.81
C LYS A 156 19.12 18.30 18.54
N CYS A 157 19.00 19.55 18.98
CA CYS A 157 17.73 20.27 18.93
C CYS A 157 17.67 21.36 17.86
N ARG A 158 18.65 21.45 16.96
CA ARG A 158 18.74 22.55 15.96
C ARG A 158 17.45 22.76 15.17
N THR A 159 16.89 21.69 14.61
CA THR A 159 15.63 21.74 13.85
C THR A 159 14.47 22.24 14.71
N ALA A 160 14.33 21.70 15.93
CA ALA A 160 13.30 22.14 16.85
C ALA A 160 13.46 23.64 17.16
N VAL A 161 14.68 24.09 17.47
CA VAL A 161 14.99 25.50 17.74
C VAL A 161 14.60 26.39 16.56
N GLU A 162 15.00 26.04 15.34
CA GLU A 162 14.71 26.84 14.14
C GLU A 162 13.20 26.96 13.89
N ARG A 163 12.43 25.88 14.10
CA ARG A 163 10.97 25.86 13.86
C ARG A 163 10.15 26.49 14.97
N PHE A 164 10.51 26.27 16.22
CA PHE A 164 9.82 26.92 17.34
C PHE A 164 10.20 28.40 17.44
N ALA A 165 11.36 28.82 16.93
CA ALA A 165 11.71 30.24 16.85
C ALA A 165 10.74 31.05 15.98
N SER A 166 10.18 30.47 14.90
CA SER A 166 9.21 31.18 14.04
C SER A 166 7.83 31.37 14.68
N LEU A 167 7.51 30.61 15.74
CA LEU A 167 6.26 30.76 16.50
C LEU A 167 6.32 31.89 17.53
N LYS A 168 7.52 32.39 17.85
CA LYS A 168 7.68 33.41 18.88
C LYS A 168 7.02 34.73 18.49
N GLY A 169 6.05 35.16 19.29
CA GLY A 169 5.42 36.49 19.17
C GLY A 169 4.48 36.65 17.98
N THR A 170 4.12 35.56 17.30
CA THR A 170 3.09 35.54 16.26
C THR A 170 1.78 34.99 16.84
N ALA A 171 0.65 35.49 16.34
CA ALA A 171 -0.65 34.89 16.63
C ALA A 171 -0.75 33.56 15.86
N SER A 172 -0.26 32.47 16.47
CA SER A 172 -0.18 31.16 15.81
C SER A 172 -1.55 30.50 15.70
N THR A 173 -1.86 29.94 14.53
CA THR A 173 -2.99 29.01 14.33
C THR A 173 -2.61 27.60 14.78
N LEU A 174 -3.61 26.72 14.95
CA LEU A 174 -3.34 25.30 15.23
C LEU A 174 -2.52 24.63 14.11
N GLY A 175 -2.72 25.07 12.86
CA GLY A 175 -1.95 24.62 11.70
C GLY A 175 -0.49 25.07 11.71
N ASP A 176 -0.19 26.27 12.23
CA ASP A 176 1.20 26.75 12.39
C ASP A 176 1.95 25.93 13.45
N ILE A 177 1.27 25.56 14.53
CA ILE A 177 1.80 24.64 15.54
C ILE A 177 2.04 23.27 14.90
N GLU A 178 1.05 22.70 14.19
CA GLU A 178 1.24 21.43 13.46
C GLU A 178 2.44 21.52 12.51
N ALA A 179 2.61 22.62 11.78
CA ALA A 179 3.73 22.83 10.86
C ALA A 179 5.10 22.84 11.56
N ALA A 180 5.19 23.43 12.76
CA ALA A 180 6.42 23.38 13.57
C ALA A 180 6.78 21.95 14.00
N PHE A 181 5.80 21.06 14.04
CA PHE A 181 5.93 19.63 14.34
C PHE A 181 6.00 18.73 13.09
N LYS A 182 5.75 19.23 11.87
CA LYS A 182 5.72 18.40 10.65
C LYS A 182 7.12 17.98 10.19
N VAL A 183 7.35 16.67 10.11
CA VAL A 183 8.62 16.04 9.71
C VAL A 183 8.98 16.32 8.24
N ASP A 184 7.99 16.51 7.36
CA ASP A 184 8.17 16.56 5.90
C ASP A 184 9.17 17.64 5.41
N LEU A 185 9.32 18.74 6.15
CA LEU A 185 10.32 19.78 5.87
C LEU A 185 11.74 19.30 6.17
N LEU A 186 11.92 18.51 7.24
CA LEU A 186 13.22 17.94 7.66
C LEU A 186 13.70 16.93 6.62
N THR A 187 12.77 16.08 6.17
CA THR A 187 12.97 15.11 5.11
C THR A 187 13.46 15.77 3.83
N LYS A 188 12.82 16.87 3.41
CA LYS A 188 13.17 17.59 2.18
C LYS A 188 14.53 18.26 2.27
N GLU A 189 14.86 18.86 3.41
CA GLU A 189 16.17 19.46 3.67
C GLU A 189 17.28 18.40 3.67
N PHE A 190 17.10 17.33 4.43
CA PHE A 190 18.05 16.20 4.46
C PHE A 190 18.26 15.61 3.07
N TYR A 191 17.17 15.38 2.33
CA TYR A 191 17.23 14.91 0.95
C TYR A 191 18.03 15.86 0.05
N SER A 192 17.78 17.17 0.15
CA SER A 192 18.52 18.15 -0.66
C SER A 192 20.01 18.12 -0.33
N GLU A 193 20.39 18.15 0.95
CA GLU A 193 21.79 18.12 1.37
C GLU A 193 22.47 16.81 0.94
N LEU A 194 21.80 15.66 1.07
CA LEU A 194 22.33 14.37 0.65
C LEU A 194 22.44 14.25 -0.87
N SER A 195 21.49 14.83 -1.62
CA SER A 195 21.54 14.89 -3.09
C SER A 195 22.66 15.78 -3.59
N ASP A 196 22.84 16.96 -2.98
CA ASP A 196 23.96 17.84 -3.27
C ASP A 196 25.30 17.14 -2.94
N TRP A 197 25.38 16.40 -1.83
CA TRP A 197 26.54 15.57 -1.49
C TRP A 197 26.79 14.44 -2.49
N TYR A 198 25.73 13.73 -2.93
CA TYR A 198 25.84 12.64 -3.88
C TYR A 198 26.42 13.11 -5.21
N PHE A 199 25.88 14.20 -5.78
CA PHE A 199 26.40 14.75 -7.03
C PHE A 199 27.83 15.27 -6.88
N TRP A 200 28.15 15.89 -5.75
CA TRP A 200 29.52 16.25 -5.44
C TRP A 200 30.44 15.02 -5.38
N ALA A 201 30.02 13.94 -4.74
CA ALA A 201 30.78 12.69 -4.67
C ALA A 201 31.03 12.09 -6.06
N LEU A 202 30.05 12.10 -6.98
CA LEU A 202 30.22 11.61 -8.35
C LEU A 202 31.35 12.30 -9.12
N THR A 203 31.67 13.57 -8.78
CA THR A 203 32.80 14.28 -9.42
C THR A 203 34.17 13.83 -8.93
N ARG A 204 34.24 13.02 -7.86
CA ARG A 204 35.48 12.73 -7.12
C ARG A 204 35.78 11.25 -6.96
N VAL A 205 34.76 10.40 -7.02
CA VAL A 205 34.90 8.96 -6.85
C VAL A 205 35.39 8.29 -8.14
N ARG A 206 36.12 7.19 -7.97
CA ARG A 206 36.49 6.26 -9.04
C ARG A 206 36.49 4.84 -8.49
N PHE A 207 35.63 3.99 -9.04
CA PHE A 207 35.62 2.54 -8.77
C PHE A 207 36.29 1.77 -9.91
N PRO A 208 36.73 0.50 -9.71
CA PRO A 208 37.40 -0.28 -10.75
C PRO A 208 36.45 -0.69 -11.88
N ASP A 209 36.95 -0.67 -13.11
CA ASP A 209 36.20 -0.87 -14.35
C ASP A 209 36.06 -2.35 -14.77
N ASP A 210 36.35 -3.32 -13.90
CA ASP A 210 36.42 -4.74 -14.30
C ASP A 210 35.07 -5.30 -14.76
N ALA A 211 33.98 -4.91 -14.09
CA ALA A 211 32.63 -5.41 -14.36
C ALA A 211 31.78 -4.47 -15.24
N GLU A 212 31.85 -3.16 -15.00
CA GLU A 212 31.09 -2.14 -15.75
C GLU A 212 32.05 -1.09 -16.32
N LYS A 213 32.08 -1.00 -17.65
CA LYS A 213 33.01 -0.16 -18.41
C LYS A 213 32.52 1.27 -18.54
N ASN A 214 31.21 1.53 -18.40
CA ASN A 214 30.69 2.89 -18.38
C ASN A 214 31.00 3.55 -17.03
N ASP A 215 31.90 4.55 -17.05
CA ASP A 215 32.37 5.26 -15.86
C ASP A 215 31.24 5.91 -15.06
N GLU A 216 30.29 6.56 -15.73
CA GLU A 216 29.16 7.25 -15.10
C GLU A 216 28.25 6.25 -14.39
N LYS A 217 27.83 5.20 -15.11
CA LYS A 217 26.97 4.15 -14.58
C LYS A 217 27.64 3.43 -13.42
N ARG A 218 28.91 3.03 -13.58
CA ARG A 218 29.69 2.35 -12.53
C ARG A 218 29.79 3.19 -11.27
N ASN A 219 30.28 4.43 -11.39
CA ASN A 219 30.51 5.28 -10.24
C ASN A 219 29.19 5.66 -9.56
N ALA A 220 28.12 5.91 -10.31
CA ALA A 220 26.79 6.14 -9.75
C ALA A 220 26.29 4.95 -8.93
N THR A 221 26.26 3.75 -9.52
CA THR A 221 25.80 2.53 -8.84
C THR A 221 26.60 2.24 -7.58
N MET A 222 27.93 2.37 -7.63
CA MET A 222 28.78 2.11 -6.47
C MET A 222 28.67 3.18 -5.38
N THR A 223 28.47 4.45 -5.76
CA THR A 223 28.26 5.55 -4.80
C THR A 223 26.92 5.41 -4.08
N ILE A 224 25.87 5.00 -4.80
CA ILE A 224 24.57 4.67 -4.19
C ILE A 224 24.75 3.57 -3.15
N ARG A 225 25.44 2.47 -3.50
CA ARG A 225 25.67 1.38 -2.56
C ARG A 225 26.49 1.79 -1.34
N LEU A 226 27.52 2.63 -1.55
CA LEU A 226 28.32 3.21 -0.48
C LEU A 226 27.47 4.00 0.50
N VAL A 227 26.64 4.93 0.01
CA VAL A 227 25.81 5.75 0.89
C VAL A 227 24.72 4.92 1.58
N THR A 228 24.17 3.88 0.93
CA THR A 228 23.24 2.94 1.59
C THR A 228 23.89 2.21 2.75
N ARG A 229 25.11 1.66 2.57
CA ARG A 229 25.88 1.01 3.64
C ARG A 229 26.16 1.97 4.80
N LEU A 230 26.58 3.20 4.49
CA LEU A 230 26.93 4.20 5.50
C LEU A 230 25.73 4.66 6.30
N ILE A 231 24.59 4.88 5.64
CA ILE A 231 23.35 5.23 6.32
C ILE A 231 22.93 4.09 7.25
N PHE A 232 22.97 2.83 6.82
CA PHE A 232 22.66 1.70 7.70
C PHE A 232 23.57 1.65 8.92
N VAL A 233 24.88 1.75 8.68
CA VAL A 233 25.89 1.79 9.73
C VAL A 233 25.65 2.96 10.68
N TRP A 234 25.13 4.08 10.18
CA TRP A 234 24.73 5.22 11.02
C TRP A 234 23.57 4.88 11.96
N PHE A 235 22.58 4.10 11.51
CA PHE A 235 21.52 3.58 12.39
C PHE A 235 22.08 2.62 13.45
N LEU A 236 23.01 1.73 13.07
CA LEU A 236 23.70 0.86 14.02
C LEU A 236 24.52 1.65 15.03
N LYS A 237 25.16 2.74 14.59
CA LYS A 237 25.88 3.68 15.46
C LYS A 237 24.95 4.31 16.48
N LYS A 238 23.80 4.81 16.04
CA LYS A 238 22.78 5.39 16.92
C LYS A 238 22.23 4.40 17.93
N LYS A 239 22.18 3.11 17.57
CA LYS A 239 21.81 2.03 18.50
C LYS A 239 22.94 1.61 19.45
N GLY A 240 24.16 2.12 19.28
CA GLY A 240 25.33 1.74 20.06
C GLY A 240 25.94 0.39 19.66
N ILE A 241 25.51 -0.20 18.54
CA ILE A 241 26.07 -1.45 18.01
C ILE A 241 27.41 -1.19 17.33
N VAL A 242 27.49 -0.10 16.56
CA VAL A 242 28.74 0.36 15.94
C VAL A 242 29.28 1.52 16.77
N PRO A 243 30.53 1.46 17.27
CA PRO A 243 31.09 2.53 18.09
C PRO A 243 31.19 3.88 17.35
N GLU A 244 30.79 4.96 18.03
CA GLU A 244 30.83 6.33 17.49
C GLU A 244 32.25 6.78 17.11
N CYS A 245 33.26 6.27 17.80
CA CYS A 245 34.67 6.60 17.56
C CYS A 245 35.15 6.26 16.14
N LEU A 246 34.48 5.35 15.42
CA LEU A 246 34.80 5.04 14.03
C LEU A 246 34.48 6.20 13.06
N PHE A 247 33.63 7.15 13.47
CA PHE A 247 33.17 8.29 12.67
C PHE A 247 33.68 9.63 13.22
N ASP A 248 34.46 9.61 14.29
CA ASP A 248 35.08 10.81 14.86
C ASP A 248 36.38 11.11 14.12
N LYS A 249 36.46 12.29 13.51
CA LYS A 249 37.60 12.72 12.71
C LYS A 249 38.91 12.71 13.52
N ALA A 250 38.89 13.22 14.75
CA ALA A 250 40.09 13.34 15.57
C ALA A 250 40.61 11.96 16.02
N VAL A 251 39.69 11.04 16.34
CA VAL A 251 40.04 9.66 16.69
C VAL A 251 40.65 8.94 15.48
N VAL A 252 39.98 9.00 14.33
CA VAL A 252 40.41 8.33 13.09
C VAL A 252 41.73 8.89 12.58
N GLU A 253 41.93 10.21 12.61
CA GLU A 253 43.21 10.84 12.30
C GLU A 253 44.32 10.39 13.25
N GLY A 254 43.98 10.07 14.51
CA GLY A 254 44.88 9.42 15.47
C GLY A 254 45.33 8.02 15.06
N TRP A 255 44.53 7.29 14.28
CA TRP A 255 44.82 5.93 13.84
C TRP A 255 45.47 5.82 12.47
N LEU A 256 45.10 6.67 11.52
CA LEU A 256 45.50 6.55 10.13
C LEU A 256 46.75 7.38 9.81
N ASN A 257 47.58 6.90 8.89
CA ASN A 257 48.80 7.58 8.43
C ASN A 257 48.60 8.37 7.13
N ASN A 258 47.41 8.29 6.53
CA ASN A 258 47.02 8.98 5.30
C ASN A 258 47.98 8.79 4.12
N SER A 259 48.63 7.62 4.03
CA SER A 259 49.64 7.34 2.99
C SER A 259 49.06 6.84 1.67
N ASP A 260 47.74 6.71 1.54
CA ASP A 260 47.09 6.22 0.33
C ASP A 260 47.24 7.21 -0.84
N CYS A 261 47.60 6.70 -2.02
CA CYS A 261 47.90 7.53 -3.18
C CYS A 261 46.68 8.25 -3.78
N THR A 262 45.46 7.79 -3.47
CA THR A 262 44.21 8.40 -3.92
C THR A 262 43.51 9.19 -2.80
N GLY A 263 44.15 9.35 -1.63
CA GLY A 263 43.56 10.05 -0.49
C GLY A 263 42.31 9.35 0.08
N SER A 264 42.20 8.03 -0.09
CA SER A 264 41.05 7.21 0.30
C SER A 264 41.37 6.30 1.50
N THR A 265 42.20 6.81 2.42
CA THR A 265 42.78 6.02 3.51
C THR A 265 41.69 5.55 4.46
N TYR A 266 40.77 6.45 4.84
CA TYR A 266 39.65 6.12 5.71
C TYR A 266 38.70 5.12 5.06
N TYR A 267 38.34 5.33 3.80
CA TYR A 267 37.45 4.40 3.10
C TYR A 267 38.06 2.98 3.04
N LYS A 268 39.32 2.87 2.61
CA LYS A 268 40.00 1.56 2.47
C LYS A 268 40.28 0.91 3.83
N ALA A 269 40.88 1.63 4.77
CA ALA A 269 41.36 1.07 6.03
C ALA A 269 40.26 0.88 7.09
N VAL A 270 39.23 1.73 7.12
CA VAL A 270 38.18 1.68 8.14
C VAL A 270 36.88 1.15 7.55
N LEU A 271 36.32 1.82 6.54
CA LEU A 271 34.98 1.48 6.06
C LEU A 271 34.90 0.14 5.34
N GLN A 272 35.85 -0.19 4.44
CA GLN A 272 35.85 -1.50 3.79
C GLN A 272 36.03 -2.65 4.78
N ASN A 273 36.87 -2.46 5.80
CA ASN A 273 37.05 -3.46 6.86
C ASN A 273 35.78 -3.60 7.71
N LEU A 274 35.16 -2.50 8.10
CA LEU A 274 33.88 -2.53 8.81
C LEU A 274 32.80 -3.27 8.01
N PHE A 275 32.71 -3.01 6.70
CA PHE A 275 31.73 -3.67 5.83
C PHE A 275 32.04 -5.16 5.65
N PHE A 276 33.24 -5.50 5.17
CA PHE A 276 33.53 -6.82 4.63
C PHE A 276 34.19 -7.77 5.64
N ALA A 277 34.96 -7.24 6.59
CA ALA A 277 35.75 -8.02 7.55
C ALA A 277 35.19 -7.98 8.98
N THR A 278 34.14 -7.18 9.22
CA THR A 278 33.45 -7.10 10.51
C THR A 278 31.98 -7.46 10.37
N LEU A 279 31.18 -6.63 9.70
CA LEU A 279 29.73 -6.83 9.60
C LEU A 279 29.35 -8.05 8.75
N ASN A 280 30.24 -8.48 7.85
CA ASN A 280 30.05 -9.65 6.98
C ASN A 280 30.96 -10.85 7.34
N PHE A 281 31.63 -10.84 8.49
CA PHE A 281 32.50 -11.96 8.89
C PHE A 281 31.75 -12.95 9.78
N ASP A 282 31.61 -14.20 9.33
CA ASP A 282 30.94 -15.25 10.12
C ASP A 282 31.87 -15.73 11.26
N PRO A 283 31.46 -15.62 12.54
CA PRO A 283 32.28 -16.06 13.67
C PRO A 283 32.65 -17.56 13.64
N ARG A 284 31.90 -18.39 12.90
CA ARG A 284 32.22 -19.82 12.69
C ARG A 284 33.50 -20.02 11.89
N GLU A 285 33.93 -19.01 11.14
CA GLU A 285 35.18 -19.03 10.36
C GLU A 285 36.43 -18.72 11.20
N GLY A 286 36.27 -18.43 12.50
CA GLY A 286 37.36 -18.24 13.46
C GLY A 286 37.48 -16.79 13.94
N GLN A 287 38.71 -16.35 14.28
CA GLN A 287 38.97 -14.96 14.65
C GLN A 287 39.58 -14.18 13.48
N PRO A 288 38.95 -13.08 13.04
CA PRO A 288 39.45 -12.31 11.92
C PRO A 288 40.70 -11.52 12.35
N GLY A 289 41.83 -11.79 11.69
CA GLY A 289 43.07 -11.01 11.82
C GLY A 289 43.36 -10.19 10.57
N PHE A 290 44.40 -9.34 10.62
CA PHE A 290 44.92 -8.71 9.41
C PHE A 290 45.54 -9.76 8.48
N VAL A 291 45.09 -9.75 7.24
CA VAL A 291 45.54 -10.65 6.19
C VAL A 291 46.96 -10.28 5.79
N GLU A 292 47.85 -11.27 5.81
CA GLU A 292 49.23 -11.13 5.34
C GLU A 292 49.30 -10.67 3.87
N TRP A 293 50.44 -10.06 3.53
CA TRP A 293 50.66 -9.56 2.19
C TRP A 293 50.65 -10.70 1.15
N GLY A 294 49.96 -10.51 0.03
CA GLY A 294 49.87 -11.50 -1.05
C GLY A 294 48.80 -12.59 -0.89
N ARG A 295 48.11 -12.71 0.26
CA ARG A 295 47.04 -13.71 0.45
C ARG A 295 45.75 -13.31 -0.29
N LYS A 296 45.25 -14.24 -1.11
CA LYS A 296 44.00 -14.11 -1.88
C LYS A 296 42.75 -14.41 -1.01
N GLY A 297 41.57 -14.05 -1.49
CA GLY A 297 40.28 -14.23 -0.78
C GLY A 297 39.68 -12.92 -0.25
N VAL A 298 38.55 -13.00 0.44
CA VAL A 298 37.86 -11.83 1.05
C VAL A 298 37.80 -11.89 2.59
N LEU A 299 38.23 -13.00 3.19
CA LEU A 299 38.16 -13.22 4.64
C LEU A 299 39.32 -12.53 5.38
N GLY A 300 38.98 -11.59 6.27
CA GLY A 300 39.91 -10.94 7.20
C GLY A 300 40.22 -9.46 6.90
N TYR A 301 40.84 -8.79 7.87
CA TYR A 301 41.14 -7.35 7.82
C TYR A 301 42.26 -7.02 6.82
N ARG A 302 42.14 -5.90 6.13
CA ARG A 302 43.09 -5.45 5.10
C ARG A 302 43.65 -4.06 5.38
N TYR A 303 44.68 -3.69 4.62
CA TYR A 303 45.29 -2.36 4.65
C TYR A 303 46.00 -1.99 5.95
N LEU A 304 46.62 -2.95 6.64
CA LEU A 304 47.44 -2.70 7.83
C LEU A 304 48.45 -1.54 7.65
N ARG A 305 49.01 -1.40 6.45
CA ARG A 305 49.96 -0.32 6.07
C ARG A 305 49.41 1.10 6.15
N PHE A 306 48.09 1.28 6.24
CA PHE A 306 47.44 2.59 6.40
C PHE A 306 47.22 2.98 7.87
N PHE A 307 47.46 2.06 8.80
CA PHE A 307 47.44 2.36 10.22
C PHE A 307 48.80 2.87 10.70
N LYS A 308 48.76 3.81 11.64
CA LYS A 308 49.91 4.20 12.47
C LYS A 308 50.33 3.03 13.35
N ARG A 309 51.59 3.01 13.76
CA ARG A 309 52.15 1.96 14.63
C ARG A 309 51.33 1.82 15.92
N GLY A 310 50.84 0.61 16.21
CA GLY A 310 50.05 0.30 17.41
C GLY A 310 48.59 0.75 17.37
N ALA A 311 48.12 1.33 16.25
CA ALA A 311 46.73 1.78 16.10
C ALA A 311 45.81 0.69 15.51
N ALA A 312 46.36 -0.27 14.77
CA ALA A 312 45.60 -1.36 14.17
C ALA A 312 44.97 -2.26 15.25
N GLU A 313 45.69 -2.49 16.35
CA GLU A 313 45.21 -3.26 17.49
C GLU A 313 44.05 -2.56 18.20
N LYS A 314 44.10 -1.22 18.30
CA LYS A 314 42.99 -0.42 18.83
C LYS A 314 41.75 -0.50 17.93
N PHE A 315 41.95 -0.46 16.61
CA PHE A 315 40.87 -0.63 15.66
C PHE A 315 40.22 -2.03 15.78
N LEU A 316 41.01 -3.10 15.89
CA LEU A 316 40.48 -4.44 16.13
C LEU A 316 39.73 -4.54 17.46
N ASP A 317 40.24 -3.91 18.52
CA ASP A 317 39.58 -3.87 19.83
C ASP A 317 38.21 -3.17 19.76
N VAL A 318 38.08 -2.12 18.95
CA VAL A 318 36.81 -1.45 18.67
C VAL A 318 35.87 -2.34 17.86
N CYS A 319 36.40 -3.12 16.90
CA CYS A 319 35.58 -3.97 16.03
C CYS A 319 35.14 -5.31 16.66
N LYS A 320 35.80 -5.78 17.72
CA LYS A 320 35.59 -7.13 18.29
C LYS A 320 34.15 -7.38 18.77
N ASP A 321 33.50 -6.33 19.27
CA ASP A 321 32.15 -6.40 19.85
C ASP A 321 31.06 -6.08 18.81
N ILE A 322 31.46 -5.72 17.57
CA ILE A 322 30.52 -5.47 16.47
C ILE A 322 30.05 -6.81 15.91
N PRO A 323 28.73 -7.06 15.83
CA PRO A 323 28.19 -8.35 15.44
C PRO A 323 28.28 -8.59 13.93
N PHE A 324 28.29 -9.87 13.59
CA PHE A 324 28.01 -10.35 12.23
C PHE A 324 26.54 -10.13 11.89
N LEU A 325 26.28 -9.45 10.77
CA LEU A 325 24.93 -9.12 10.29
C LEU A 325 24.56 -9.81 8.97
N ASN A 326 25.37 -10.76 8.49
CA ASN A 326 25.17 -11.49 7.23
C ASN A 326 25.47 -10.69 5.94
N GLY A 327 25.58 -11.41 4.82
CA GLY A 327 26.18 -10.95 3.56
C GLY A 327 25.25 -10.35 2.53
N GLY A 328 24.16 -9.69 2.91
CA GLY A 328 23.35 -8.92 1.96
C GLY A 328 24.00 -7.58 1.58
N LEU A 329 23.60 -6.51 2.28
CA LEU A 329 24.11 -5.14 2.03
C LEU A 329 25.64 -5.05 2.11
N PHE A 330 26.25 -5.86 3.00
CA PHE A 330 27.68 -5.88 3.27
C PHE A 330 28.43 -6.94 2.47
N GLU A 331 27.80 -7.61 1.50
CA GLU A 331 28.52 -8.52 0.60
C GLU A 331 29.62 -7.79 -0.16
N ASN A 332 30.78 -8.41 -0.23
CA ASN A 332 31.83 -8.00 -1.15
C ASN A 332 31.52 -8.52 -2.57
N LEU A 333 31.49 -7.65 -3.56
CA LEU A 333 31.17 -8.03 -4.95
C LEU A 333 32.38 -8.42 -5.79
N ASP A 334 33.60 -8.43 -5.24
CA ASP A 334 34.75 -8.88 -6.02
C ASP A 334 34.54 -10.35 -6.39
N LYS A 335 34.64 -10.68 -7.69
CA LYS A 335 34.43 -12.03 -8.19
C LYS A 335 35.75 -12.68 -8.55
N HIS A 336 35.82 -13.99 -8.39
CA HIS A 336 36.97 -14.80 -8.78
C HIS A 336 38.30 -14.33 -8.15
N VAL A 337 38.25 -13.80 -6.92
CA VAL A 337 39.40 -13.17 -6.22
C VAL A 337 40.60 -14.10 -6.00
N GLU A 338 40.37 -15.41 -6.06
CA GLU A 338 41.39 -16.45 -5.88
C GLU A 338 42.09 -16.81 -7.20
N THR A 339 41.47 -16.48 -8.33
CA THR A 339 42.01 -16.77 -9.66
C THR A 339 43.14 -15.79 -10.06
N PRO A 340 43.87 -16.05 -11.16
CA PRO A 340 44.85 -15.10 -11.69
C PRO A 340 44.23 -13.79 -12.20
N ASN A 341 42.96 -13.82 -12.63
CA ASN A 341 42.24 -12.70 -13.24
C ASN A 341 41.02 -12.33 -12.39
N PRO A 342 41.21 -11.72 -11.21
CA PRO A 342 40.10 -11.34 -10.35
C PRO A 342 39.32 -10.17 -10.96
N ILE A 343 37.98 -10.20 -10.82
CA ILE A 343 37.11 -9.08 -11.19
C ILE A 343 36.91 -8.23 -9.92
N ARG A 344 37.42 -6.99 -9.93
CA ARG A 344 37.30 -6.07 -8.80
C ARG A 344 36.13 -5.11 -9.01
N ILE A 345 35.25 -5.06 -8.02
CA ILE A 345 34.09 -4.16 -7.97
C ILE A 345 34.20 -3.29 -6.73
N ASP A 346 34.28 -3.91 -5.54
CA ASP A 346 34.56 -3.21 -4.29
C ASP A 346 36.06 -2.94 -4.11
N CYS A 347 36.93 -3.69 -4.83
CA CYS A 347 38.38 -3.57 -4.78
C CYS A 347 38.97 -3.84 -3.38
N PHE A 348 38.42 -4.81 -2.65
CA PHE A 348 38.89 -5.15 -1.31
C PHE A 348 40.14 -6.04 -1.40
N SER A 349 41.31 -5.40 -1.49
CA SER A 349 42.56 -6.07 -1.85
C SER A 349 43.78 -5.48 -1.15
N ASN A 350 44.70 -6.35 -0.71
CA ASN A 350 45.99 -5.92 -0.17
C ASN A 350 47.06 -5.63 -1.24
N LEU A 351 46.77 -5.85 -2.53
CA LEU A 351 47.73 -5.63 -3.61
C LEU A 351 47.88 -4.14 -3.92
N LYS A 352 49.12 -3.65 -3.95
CA LYS A 352 49.44 -2.23 -4.14
C LYS A 352 49.02 -1.71 -5.51
N GLU A 353 49.05 -2.55 -6.53
CA GLU A 353 48.58 -2.24 -7.89
C GLU A 353 47.09 -1.89 -7.96
N ASN A 354 46.29 -2.33 -6.98
CA ASN A 354 44.87 -1.99 -6.91
C ASN A 354 44.60 -0.66 -6.19
N GLU A 355 45.56 -0.10 -5.45
CA GLU A 355 45.41 1.19 -4.75
C GLU A 355 44.97 2.34 -5.67
N PRO A 356 45.59 2.57 -6.84
CA PRO A 356 45.16 3.65 -7.73
C PRO A 356 43.83 3.37 -8.41
N ARG A 357 43.34 2.11 -8.44
CA ARG A 357 42.11 1.74 -9.15
C ARG A 357 40.85 2.20 -8.41
N LEU A 358 40.96 2.40 -7.11
CA LEU A 358 39.88 2.85 -6.23
C LEU A 358 40.20 4.22 -5.62
N ALA A 359 39.36 5.22 -5.87
CA ALA A 359 39.41 6.53 -5.24
C ALA A 359 38.03 6.85 -4.63
N VAL A 360 37.97 6.94 -3.32
CA VAL A 360 36.85 7.46 -2.53
C VAL A 360 37.46 8.40 -1.49
N PRO A 361 37.68 9.68 -1.86
CA PRO A 361 38.45 10.61 -1.03
C PRO A 361 37.88 10.81 0.38
N ASP A 362 38.77 10.93 1.37
CA ASP A 362 38.40 11.02 2.79
C ASP A 362 37.60 12.32 3.11
N ASP A 363 37.77 13.36 2.31
CA ASP A 363 37.04 14.63 2.46
C ASP A 363 35.55 14.52 2.11
N LEU A 364 35.13 13.51 1.35
CA LEU A 364 33.71 13.19 1.17
C LEU A 364 33.02 12.88 2.51
N PHE A 365 33.76 12.45 3.53
CA PHE A 365 33.21 12.10 4.85
C PHE A 365 33.37 13.22 5.88
N PHE A 366 34.54 13.89 5.89
CA PHE A 366 34.97 14.78 6.98
C PHE A 366 35.22 16.25 6.58
N SER A 367 34.87 16.65 5.35
CA SER A 367 35.06 18.03 4.90
C SER A 367 34.16 19.00 5.67
N ALA A 368 34.69 20.18 5.98
CA ALA A 368 33.88 21.33 6.35
C ALA A 368 33.03 21.82 5.15
N GLU A 369 32.11 22.73 5.40
CA GLU A 369 31.28 23.37 4.37
C GLU A 369 32.16 24.07 3.32
N GLN A 370 31.89 23.78 2.04
CA GLN A 370 32.53 24.37 0.88
C GLN A 370 31.51 24.62 -0.23
N VAL A 371 31.85 25.47 -1.18
CA VAL A 371 30.97 25.82 -2.31
C VAL A 371 31.44 25.09 -3.56
N VAL A 372 30.52 24.42 -4.25
CA VAL A 372 30.77 23.65 -5.49
C VAL A 372 29.72 24.00 -6.55
N ASP A 373 30.09 23.79 -7.81
CA ASP A 373 29.17 23.93 -8.95
C ASP A 373 28.51 22.58 -9.25
N LEU A 374 27.19 22.50 -9.06
CA LEU A 374 26.37 21.34 -9.39
C LEU A 374 25.36 21.64 -10.50
N SER A 375 25.51 22.77 -11.19
CA SER A 375 24.53 23.23 -12.18
C SER A 375 24.31 22.24 -13.32
N ALA A 376 25.36 21.53 -13.73
CA ALA A 376 25.30 20.49 -14.75
C ALA A 376 24.49 19.25 -14.34
N PHE A 377 24.48 18.87 -13.06
CA PHE A 377 23.71 17.72 -12.57
C PHE A 377 22.23 18.03 -12.39
N TYR A 378 21.90 19.27 -12.02
CA TYR A 378 20.52 19.72 -11.85
C TYR A 378 19.89 20.32 -13.10
N ASP A 379 20.67 20.54 -14.16
CA ASP A 379 20.28 21.37 -15.32
C ASP A 379 19.69 22.74 -14.88
N ASP A 380 20.31 23.34 -13.85
CA ASP A 380 19.84 24.58 -13.24
C ASP A 380 21.02 25.49 -12.88
N LYS A 381 21.13 26.65 -13.55
CA LYS A 381 22.18 27.65 -13.30
C LYS A 381 22.18 28.18 -11.86
N ARG A 382 21.05 28.11 -11.14
CA ARG A 382 20.98 28.50 -9.72
C ARG A 382 21.78 27.57 -8.81
N LYS A 383 22.09 26.36 -9.29
CA LYS A 383 22.92 25.36 -8.61
C LYS A 383 24.41 25.50 -8.93
N ALA A 384 24.86 26.64 -9.46
CA ALA A 384 26.27 26.91 -9.73
C ALA A 384 27.12 27.21 -8.47
N ALA A 385 26.48 27.52 -7.35
CA ALA A 385 27.14 27.81 -6.07
C ALA A 385 26.40 27.13 -4.92
N VAL A 386 26.50 25.80 -4.86
CA VAL A 386 25.86 24.97 -3.83
C VAL A 386 26.83 24.73 -2.69
N LYS A 387 26.32 24.80 -1.47
CA LYS A 387 27.09 24.48 -0.27
C LYS A 387 27.03 22.98 0.00
N VAL A 388 28.18 22.33 0.02
CA VAL A 388 28.34 20.91 0.37
C VAL A 388 29.29 20.76 1.55
N LYS A 389 29.14 19.68 2.31
CA LYS A 389 29.98 19.33 3.47
C LYS A 389 30.14 17.81 3.52
N GLY A 390 31.04 17.31 4.36
CA GLY A 390 31.27 15.87 4.51
C GLY A 390 30.00 15.13 4.95
N LEU A 391 29.85 13.87 4.53
CA LEU A 391 28.65 13.08 4.82
C LEU A 391 28.36 12.99 6.32
N PHE A 392 29.38 12.82 7.16
CA PHE A 392 29.16 12.73 8.61
C PHE A 392 28.76 14.08 9.23
N GLU A 393 29.11 15.21 8.62
CA GLU A 393 28.60 16.53 9.02
C GLU A 393 27.11 16.69 8.67
N ILE A 394 26.66 16.08 7.57
CA ILE A 394 25.24 16.00 7.23
C ILE A 394 24.56 15.08 8.25
N LEU A 395 24.98 13.83 8.37
CA LEU A 395 24.31 12.85 9.25
C LEU A 395 24.33 13.27 10.74
N ASN A 396 25.35 13.99 11.22
CA ASN A 396 25.36 14.52 12.59
C ASN A 396 24.40 15.69 12.81
N ALA A 397 23.96 16.38 11.76
CA ALA A 397 23.05 17.52 11.87
C ALA A 397 21.58 17.11 12.08
N TYR A 398 21.25 15.84 11.88
CA TYR A 398 19.88 15.31 11.96
C TYR A 398 19.76 14.24 13.06
N ASN A 399 18.60 14.21 13.71
CA ASN A 399 18.24 13.11 14.59
C ASN A 399 17.72 11.94 13.76
N PHE A 400 18.11 10.72 14.12
CA PHE A 400 17.70 9.49 13.48
C PHE A 400 16.88 8.69 14.48
N THR A 401 15.74 8.16 14.05
CA THR A 401 14.92 7.22 14.82
C THR A 401 15.04 5.84 14.22
N VAL A 402 15.34 4.83 15.03
CA VAL A 402 15.45 3.45 14.55
C VAL A 402 14.07 2.83 14.24
N GLU A 403 12.99 3.42 14.75
CA GLU A 403 11.60 3.01 14.49
C GLU A 403 11.01 3.80 13.32
N GLU A 404 10.25 3.13 12.44
CA GLU A 404 9.49 3.77 11.36
C GLU A 404 8.26 4.50 11.90
N ASN A 405 7.99 5.70 11.37
CA ASN A 405 6.77 6.43 11.72
C ASN A 405 5.53 5.70 11.16
N THR A 406 4.37 5.94 11.77
CA THR A 406 3.07 5.49 11.24
C THR A 406 2.25 6.71 10.80
N PRO A 407 1.13 6.54 10.06
CA PRO A 407 0.25 7.67 9.72
C PRO A 407 -0.22 8.48 10.93
N PHE A 408 -0.35 7.82 12.09
CA PHE A 408 -0.89 8.38 13.33
C PHE A 408 0.18 8.84 14.33
N ASP A 409 1.42 8.37 14.19
CA ASP A 409 2.50 8.63 15.13
C ASP A 409 3.80 8.98 14.40
N LYS A 410 4.12 10.28 14.39
CA LYS A 410 5.26 10.84 13.65
C LYS A 410 6.28 11.44 14.61
N ASP A 411 7.43 10.80 14.72
CA ASP A 411 8.61 11.40 15.34
C ASP A 411 9.30 12.34 14.36
N VAL A 412 9.71 13.51 14.86
CA VAL A 412 10.46 14.49 14.09
C VAL A 412 11.94 14.13 14.05
N ALA A 413 12.21 12.97 13.46
CA ALA A 413 13.52 12.40 13.23
C ALA A 413 13.53 11.65 11.89
N LEU A 414 14.71 11.37 11.35
CA LEU A 414 14.89 10.59 10.14
C LEU A 414 14.64 9.11 10.45
N ASP A 415 13.58 8.55 9.88
CA ASP A 415 13.19 7.14 10.05
C ASP A 415 13.70 6.27 8.89
N PRO A 416 13.69 4.93 9.02
CA PRO A 416 14.15 4.02 7.96
C PRO A 416 13.34 4.11 6.66
N GLU A 417 12.06 4.46 6.72
CA GLU A 417 11.20 4.63 5.54
C GLU A 417 11.61 5.84 4.70
N LEU A 418 12.04 6.92 5.35
CA LEU A 418 12.54 8.13 4.73
C LEU A 418 13.76 7.83 3.84
N LEU A 419 14.56 6.80 4.18
CA LEU A 419 15.61 6.31 3.29
C LEU A 419 15.04 5.79 1.98
N GLY A 420 13.95 5.01 2.03
CA GLY A 420 13.18 4.59 0.85
C GLY A 420 12.88 5.77 -0.06
N GLN A 421 12.26 6.80 0.52
CA GLN A 421 11.92 8.01 -0.23
C GLN A 421 13.15 8.74 -0.78
N VAL A 422 14.21 8.88 0.02
CA VAL A 422 15.44 9.57 -0.37
C VAL A 422 16.14 8.84 -1.50
N PHE A 423 16.29 7.53 -1.42
CA PHE A 423 16.92 6.72 -2.45
C PHE A 423 16.08 6.63 -3.71
N GLU A 424 14.76 6.42 -3.60
CA GLU A 424 13.86 6.45 -4.76
C GLU A 424 13.92 7.79 -5.48
N ASN A 425 13.96 8.91 -4.74
CA ASN A 425 14.05 10.25 -5.34
C ASN A 425 15.45 10.54 -5.93
N LEU A 426 16.53 10.10 -5.27
CA LEU A 426 17.90 10.17 -5.81
C LEU A 426 17.99 9.39 -7.13
N LEU A 427 17.45 8.18 -7.19
CA LEU A 427 17.39 7.34 -8.39
C LEU A 427 16.47 7.92 -9.46
N ALA A 428 15.32 8.48 -9.07
CA ALA A 428 14.40 9.17 -9.97
C ALA A 428 15.00 10.45 -10.58
N SER A 429 16.10 10.97 -10.02
CA SER A 429 16.85 12.10 -10.57
C SER A 429 17.97 11.69 -11.53
N TYR A 430 18.33 10.40 -11.60
CA TYR A 430 19.48 9.97 -12.37
C TYR A 430 19.26 8.61 -13.05
N ASN A 431 18.90 8.64 -14.34
CA ASN A 431 18.97 7.46 -15.21
C ASN A 431 20.36 7.40 -15.86
N PRO A 432 21.19 6.37 -15.55
CA PRO A 432 22.54 6.22 -16.12
C PRO A 432 22.56 6.11 -17.64
N GLU A 433 21.46 5.65 -18.27
CA GLU A 433 21.39 5.43 -19.71
C GLU A 433 20.96 6.67 -20.49
N THR A 434 20.16 7.55 -19.89
CA THR A 434 19.58 8.71 -20.58
C THR A 434 20.09 10.06 -20.09
N ARG A 435 20.86 10.11 -18.99
CA ARG A 435 21.33 11.37 -18.35
C ARG A 435 20.21 12.37 -18.07
N THR A 436 18.97 11.91 -17.94
CA THR A 436 17.82 12.74 -17.62
C THR A 436 17.28 12.39 -16.24
N THR A 437 16.70 13.37 -15.55
CA THR A 437 15.92 13.15 -14.34
C THR A 437 14.74 12.24 -14.68
N ALA A 438 14.84 10.97 -14.29
CA ALA A 438 13.91 9.87 -14.57
C ALA A 438 12.48 10.04 -14.05
N ARG A 439 12.12 11.18 -13.44
CA ARG A 439 10.79 11.48 -12.87
C ARG A 439 9.58 11.20 -13.79
N LYS A 440 9.78 11.05 -15.10
CA LYS A 440 8.68 10.80 -16.06
C LYS A 440 8.72 9.47 -16.79
N GLN A 441 9.82 8.71 -16.73
CA GLN A 441 9.98 7.50 -17.57
C GLN A 441 9.70 6.18 -16.84
N THR A 442 9.96 6.08 -15.52
CA THR A 442 9.78 4.82 -14.79
C THR A 442 8.38 4.62 -14.20
N GLY A 443 7.59 5.69 -14.04
CA GLY A 443 6.24 5.61 -13.46
C GLY A 443 6.19 5.17 -11.99
N SER A 444 7.34 5.01 -11.33
CA SER A 444 7.46 4.63 -9.92
C SER A 444 7.11 5.83 -9.03
N PHE A 445 5.86 5.92 -8.59
CA PHE A 445 5.42 6.90 -7.62
C PHE A 445 5.33 6.24 -6.24
N TYR A 446 5.91 6.90 -5.23
CA TYR A 446 5.76 6.50 -3.84
C TYR A 446 4.27 6.48 -3.45
N THR A 447 3.81 5.35 -2.90
CA THR A 447 2.46 5.19 -2.39
C THR A 447 2.33 5.87 -1.03
N PRO A 448 1.41 6.85 -0.85
CA PRO A 448 1.21 7.51 0.44
C PRO A 448 0.92 6.53 1.57
N ARG A 449 1.44 6.79 2.78
CA ARG A 449 1.32 5.89 3.93
C ARG A 449 -0.12 5.54 4.27
N GLU A 450 -1.04 6.48 4.12
CA GLU A 450 -2.46 6.31 4.38
C GLU A 450 -3.08 5.27 3.42
N ILE A 451 -2.65 5.25 2.16
CA ILE A 451 -3.09 4.28 1.16
C ILE A 451 -2.49 2.92 1.44
N VAL A 452 -1.20 2.87 1.79
CA VAL A 452 -0.54 1.62 2.20
C VAL A 452 -1.26 0.99 3.39
N GLN A 453 -1.52 1.76 4.45
CA GLN A 453 -2.21 1.28 5.64
C GLN A 453 -3.61 0.75 5.31
N TYR A 454 -4.38 1.47 4.49
CA TYR A 454 -5.70 1.00 4.05
C TYR A 454 -5.64 -0.35 3.31
N MET A 455 -4.71 -0.50 2.36
CA MET A 455 -4.54 -1.76 1.62
C MET A 455 -4.17 -2.91 2.56
N VAL A 456 -3.29 -2.66 3.52
CA VAL A 456 -2.88 -3.64 4.53
C VAL A 456 -4.07 -4.04 5.39
N ASP A 457 -4.82 -3.07 5.90
CA ASP A 457 -5.93 -3.32 6.83
C ASP A 457 -7.04 -4.13 6.17
N GLU A 458 -7.50 -3.74 4.98
CA GLU A 458 -8.56 -4.47 4.29
C GLU A 458 -8.10 -5.87 3.85
N SER A 459 -6.83 -6.04 3.49
CA SER A 459 -6.28 -7.36 3.13
C SER A 459 -6.25 -8.31 4.33
N ILE A 460 -5.73 -7.86 5.48
CA ILE A 460 -5.64 -8.68 6.69
C ILE A 460 -7.04 -8.96 7.25
N LYS A 461 -7.93 -7.96 7.27
CA LYS A 461 -9.32 -8.10 7.73
C LYS A 461 -10.08 -9.15 6.92
N ALA A 462 -10.00 -9.10 5.59
CA ALA A 462 -10.65 -10.09 4.73
C ALA A 462 -10.11 -11.51 5.00
N TYR A 463 -8.80 -11.65 5.20
CA TYR A 463 -8.17 -12.93 5.53
C TYR A 463 -8.64 -13.49 6.88
N LEU A 464 -8.62 -12.68 7.94
CA LEU A 464 -9.01 -13.10 9.29
C LEU A 464 -10.50 -13.44 9.39
N LEU A 465 -11.38 -12.70 8.69
CA LEU A 465 -12.80 -13.04 8.58
C LEU A 465 -12.99 -14.42 7.96
N THR A 466 -12.34 -14.66 6.82
CA THR A 466 -12.39 -15.95 6.12
C THR A 466 -11.89 -17.10 7.01
N ALA A 467 -10.82 -16.86 7.78
CA ALA A 467 -10.27 -17.86 8.69
C ALA A 467 -11.25 -18.23 9.81
N MET A 468 -11.94 -17.24 10.38
CA MET A 468 -12.90 -17.44 11.46
C MET A 468 -14.21 -18.11 10.99
N GLU A 469 -14.67 -17.81 9.77
CA GLU A 469 -15.86 -18.44 9.18
C GLU A 469 -15.69 -19.95 8.96
N LYS A 470 -14.48 -20.39 8.57
CA LYS A 470 -14.17 -21.81 8.38
C LYS A 470 -14.26 -22.62 9.69
N VAL A 471 -13.90 -22.02 10.82
CA VAL A 471 -13.96 -22.67 12.14
C VAL A 471 -15.42 -22.78 12.64
N GLY A 472 -16.25 -21.78 12.35
CA GLY A 472 -17.68 -21.83 12.67
C GLY A 472 -18.44 -22.96 11.93
N GLN A 473 -18.01 -23.30 10.72
CA GLN A 473 -18.60 -24.41 9.95
C GLN A 473 -18.14 -25.79 10.43
N ALA A 474 -16.90 -25.94 10.91
CA ALA A 474 -16.37 -27.20 11.43
C ALA A 474 -17.01 -27.61 12.78
N HIS A 475 -17.35 -26.66 13.65
CA HIS A 475 -17.98 -26.93 14.95
C HIS A 475 -19.46 -27.37 14.84
N ASN A 476 -20.18 -26.93 13.81
CA ASN A 476 -21.60 -27.28 13.61
C ASN A 476 -21.82 -28.72 13.11
N VAL A 477 -20.79 -29.39 12.60
CA VAL A 477 -20.87 -30.79 12.16
C VAL A 477 -20.75 -31.78 13.34
N GLY A 478 -20.14 -31.36 14.46
CA GLY A 478 -19.90 -32.24 15.62
C GLY A 478 -21.05 -32.36 16.62
N GLN A 479 -22.06 -31.48 16.59
CA GLN A 479 -23.18 -31.48 17.56
C GLN A 479 -24.48 -32.11 17.03
N ALA A 480 -24.53 -32.51 15.76
CA ALA A 480 -25.73 -33.05 15.12
C ALA A 480 -25.85 -34.60 15.15
N GLN A 481 -25.18 -35.28 16.09
CA GLN A 481 -25.20 -36.76 16.16
C GLN A 481 -26.14 -37.38 17.21
N ASN A 482 -26.96 -36.60 17.93
CA ASN A 482 -27.87 -37.16 18.95
C ASN A 482 -29.24 -36.47 19.01
N VAL A 483 -30.10 -36.64 18.00
CA VAL A 483 -31.56 -36.81 18.18
C VAL A 483 -32.10 -37.63 17.01
N GLY A 484 -32.74 -38.76 17.31
CA GLY A 484 -33.28 -39.70 16.33
C GLY A 484 -34.59 -39.26 15.67
N GLN A 485 -34.74 -39.69 14.41
CA GLN A 485 -35.96 -40.11 13.70
C GLN A 485 -37.28 -39.37 13.99
N ALA A 486 -37.71 -38.53 13.04
CA ALA A 486 -38.88 -38.74 12.18
C ALA A 486 -39.32 -37.41 11.52
N PHE A 487 -39.87 -37.52 10.31
CA PHE A 487 -40.41 -36.48 9.42
C PHE A 487 -39.42 -35.80 8.46
N LEU A 488 -39.23 -36.45 7.31
CA LEU A 488 -39.02 -35.77 6.03
C LEU A 488 -40.37 -35.23 5.53
N PRO A 489 -40.41 -33.97 5.06
CA PRO A 489 -41.01 -33.71 3.76
C PRO A 489 -40.00 -33.09 2.79
N ALA A 490 -40.33 -33.29 1.52
CA ALA A 490 -39.54 -33.05 0.33
C ALA A 490 -38.93 -31.64 0.18
N GLU A 491 -37.70 -31.65 -0.34
CA GLU A 491 -37.10 -30.71 -1.29
C GLU A 491 -37.62 -29.26 -1.31
N ASN A 492 -36.79 -28.34 -0.80
CA ASN A 492 -36.75 -26.97 -1.28
C ASN A 492 -35.37 -26.69 -1.88
N ALA A 493 -35.38 -26.46 -3.20
CA ALA A 493 -34.26 -26.09 -4.00
C ALA A 493 -33.80 -24.64 -3.72
N GLN A 494 -32.48 -24.50 -3.60
CA GLN A 494 -31.64 -23.42 -4.15
C GLN A 494 -32.00 -21.94 -3.85
N THR A 495 -31.23 -21.33 -2.96
CA THR A 495 -30.69 -19.97 -3.14
C THR A 495 -29.18 -20.01 -2.88
N GLY A 496 -28.43 -20.53 -3.86
CA GLY A 496 -26.97 -20.48 -3.85
C GLY A 496 -26.50 -19.27 -4.63
N MET A 497 -25.91 -18.28 -3.95
CA MET A 497 -25.00 -17.34 -4.60
C MET A 497 -23.59 -17.93 -4.51
N SER A 498 -22.99 -18.21 -5.67
CA SER A 498 -21.59 -18.61 -5.79
C SER A 498 -20.66 -17.42 -5.53
N ALA A 499 -19.60 -17.65 -4.74
CA ALA A 499 -18.53 -16.70 -4.50
C ALA A 499 -17.90 -16.18 -5.82
N PRO A 500 -17.39 -14.93 -5.88
CA PRO A 500 -16.75 -14.39 -7.07
C PRO A 500 -15.52 -15.23 -7.46
N GLN A 501 -15.58 -15.85 -8.64
CA GLN A 501 -14.51 -16.70 -9.17
C GLN A 501 -13.34 -15.87 -9.75
N PRO A 502 -12.10 -16.39 -9.77
CA PRO A 502 -10.91 -15.75 -10.36
C PRO A 502 -11.09 -15.46 -11.86
N PRO A 503 -10.27 -14.58 -12.48
CA PRO A 503 -10.62 -13.92 -13.73
C PRO A 503 -10.84 -14.89 -14.90
N SER A 504 -12.11 -15.01 -15.32
CA SER A 504 -12.51 -15.39 -16.67
C SER A 504 -12.06 -14.31 -17.66
N SER A 505 -11.80 -14.71 -18.90
CA SER A 505 -11.29 -13.83 -19.97
C SER A 505 -12.10 -12.55 -20.14
N ILE A 506 -11.45 -11.39 -20.00
CA ILE A 506 -12.05 -10.09 -20.30
C ILE A 506 -12.12 -9.92 -21.82
N HIS A 507 -13.32 -9.80 -22.36
CA HIS A 507 -13.58 -9.50 -23.76
C HIS A 507 -13.90 -8.00 -23.91
N ILE A 508 -13.10 -7.28 -24.69
CA ILE A 508 -13.34 -5.86 -24.98
C ILE A 508 -14.00 -5.75 -26.36
N SER A 509 -15.26 -5.33 -26.42
CA SER A 509 -15.92 -5.00 -27.68
C SER A 509 -15.77 -3.50 -27.97
N ARG A 510 -15.44 -3.14 -29.21
CA ARG A 510 -15.31 -1.74 -29.65
C ARG A 510 -16.32 -1.43 -30.75
N ARG A 511 -17.18 -0.43 -30.50
CA ARG A 511 -17.89 0.32 -31.55
C ARG A 511 -17.45 1.79 -31.58
N ARG A 512 -17.94 2.65 -30.68
CA ARG A 512 -17.45 4.04 -30.50
C ARG A 512 -16.67 4.24 -29.20
N LEU A 513 -16.97 3.48 -28.14
CA LEU A 513 -16.23 3.40 -26.88
C LEU A 513 -15.96 1.93 -26.52
N PRO A 514 -14.91 1.61 -25.73
CA PRO A 514 -14.61 0.24 -25.31
C PRO A 514 -15.57 -0.22 -24.20
N HIS A 515 -16.31 -1.30 -24.43
CA HIS A 515 -17.12 -1.97 -23.40
C HIS A 515 -16.38 -3.23 -22.92
N TRP A 516 -16.29 -3.39 -21.61
CA TRP A 516 -15.56 -4.48 -20.98
C TRP A 516 -16.56 -5.56 -20.57
N HIS A 517 -16.44 -6.73 -21.18
CA HIS A 517 -17.27 -7.88 -20.88
C HIS A 517 -16.46 -8.91 -20.07
N ARG A 518 -17.00 -9.33 -18.94
CA ARG A 518 -16.57 -10.42 -18.09
C ARG A 518 -17.74 -11.38 -17.88
N ASP A 519 -17.51 -12.66 -18.18
CA ASP A 519 -18.50 -13.73 -17.97
C ASP A 519 -18.86 -13.85 -16.49
N GLY A 520 -20.16 -13.96 -16.19
CA GLY A 520 -20.69 -14.09 -14.83
C GLY A 520 -20.58 -12.82 -13.97
N ALA A 521 -20.27 -11.65 -14.56
CA ALA A 521 -20.25 -10.40 -13.83
C ALA A 521 -21.64 -9.74 -13.75
N ILE A 522 -21.88 -9.01 -12.66
CA ILE A 522 -23.04 -8.14 -12.48
C ILE A 522 -22.66 -6.74 -12.98
N TYR A 523 -23.54 -6.12 -13.75
CA TYR A 523 -23.35 -4.80 -14.34
C TYR A 523 -24.40 -3.83 -13.85
N TRP A 524 -23.96 -2.67 -13.41
CA TRP A 524 -24.79 -1.48 -13.30
C TRP A 524 -24.94 -0.85 -14.68
N VAL A 525 -26.19 -0.60 -15.12
CA VAL A 525 -26.48 0.00 -16.43
C VAL A 525 -27.44 1.17 -16.28
N CYS A 526 -27.14 2.27 -16.96
CA CYS A 526 -28.02 3.42 -17.15
C CYS A 526 -28.23 3.71 -18.66
N PHE A 527 -29.49 3.84 -19.10
CA PHE A 527 -29.82 4.33 -20.44
C PHE A 527 -31.03 5.29 -20.39
N ARG A 528 -31.05 6.27 -21.30
CA ARG A 528 -31.88 7.48 -21.17
C ARG A 528 -32.51 7.97 -22.47
N LEU A 529 -33.59 8.74 -22.36
CA LEU A 529 -34.26 9.34 -23.51
C LEU A 529 -33.31 10.26 -24.29
N ALA A 530 -33.48 10.32 -25.60
CA ALA A 530 -32.60 11.08 -26.50
C ALA A 530 -32.56 12.59 -26.20
N ASP A 531 -33.58 13.13 -25.54
CA ASP A 531 -33.75 14.54 -25.20
C ASP A 531 -33.62 14.85 -23.69
N SER A 532 -33.25 13.86 -22.88
CA SER A 532 -33.20 13.95 -21.41
C SER A 532 -32.16 14.94 -20.87
N ILE A 533 -31.12 15.26 -21.64
CA ILE A 533 -30.12 16.28 -21.29
C ILE A 533 -29.94 17.26 -22.47
N PRO A 534 -29.91 18.58 -22.22
CA PRO A 534 -29.59 19.58 -23.24
C PRO A 534 -28.26 19.29 -23.97
N LEU A 535 -28.28 19.35 -25.30
CA LEU A 535 -27.16 18.91 -26.16
C LEU A 535 -25.88 19.74 -25.95
N ASP A 536 -26.03 21.01 -25.61
CA ASP A 536 -24.98 21.95 -25.23
C ASP A 536 -24.30 21.57 -23.91
N LYS A 537 -25.08 21.20 -22.89
CA LYS A 537 -24.55 20.68 -21.62
C LYS A 537 -23.81 19.36 -21.81
N LEU A 538 -24.36 18.46 -22.64
CA LEU A 538 -23.73 17.18 -22.94
C LEU A 538 -22.41 17.33 -23.68
N ARG A 539 -22.34 18.23 -24.68
CA ARG A 539 -21.09 18.52 -25.42
C ARG A 539 -20.02 19.10 -24.50
N THR A 540 -20.40 20.03 -23.63
CA THR A 540 -19.49 20.64 -22.64
C THR A 540 -18.97 19.57 -21.68
N TRP A 541 -19.86 18.74 -21.13
CA TRP A 541 -19.49 17.64 -20.25
C TRP A 541 -18.58 16.61 -20.93
N GLN A 542 -18.84 16.26 -22.19
CA GLN A 542 -17.97 15.36 -22.97
C GLN A 542 -16.58 15.96 -23.23
N ALA A 543 -16.49 17.27 -23.47
CA ALA A 543 -15.23 17.98 -23.63
C ALA A 543 -14.45 18.05 -22.30
N ASP A 544 -15.11 18.45 -21.21
CA ASP A 544 -14.54 18.52 -19.86
C ASP A 544 -14.02 17.14 -19.42
N ARG A 545 -14.82 16.08 -19.64
CA ARG A 545 -14.45 14.70 -19.32
C ARG A 545 -13.27 14.23 -20.15
N THR A 546 -13.28 14.48 -21.46
CA THR A 546 -12.16 14.11 -22.34
C THR A 546 -10.87 14.78 -21.89
N LEU A 547 -10.91 16.08 -21.57
CA LEU A 547 -9.77 16.84 -21.09
C LEU A 547 -9.28 16.34 -19.72
N TRP A 548 -10.22 16.01 -18.83
CA TRP A 548 -9.90 15.46 -17.51
C TRP A 548 -9.29 14.06 -17.61
N CYS A 549 -9.81 13.16 -18.45
CA CYS A 549 -9.24 11.84 -18.69
C CYS A 549 -7.88 11.90 -19.41
N GLN A 550 -7.63 12.91 -20.24
CA GLN A 550 -6.30 13.15 -20.81
C GLN A 550 -5.29 13.62 -19.75
N SER A 551 -5.76 14.41 -18.78
CA SER A 551 -4.95 14.89 -17.65
C SER A 551 -4.81 13.87 -16.52
N ASN A 552 -5.68 12.85 -16.51
CA ASN A 552 -5.76 11.77 -15.53
C ASN A 552 -5.96 10.42 -16.26
N PRO A 553 -4.92 9.88 -16.91
CA PRO A 553 -5.01 8.59 -17.58
C PRO A 553 -5.18 7.44 -16.57
N ASP A 554 -5.98 6.43 -16.94
CA ASP A 554 -6.27 5.21 -16.17
C ASP A 554 -4.98 4.36 -15.97
N PRO A 555 -4.78 3.62 -14.85
CA PRO A 555 -5.72 3.31 -13.75
C PRO A 555 -6.00 4.47 -12.77
N TRP A 556 -7.27 4.73 -12.43
CA TRP A 556 -7.67 5.73 -11.42
C TRP A 556 -7.68 5.18 -9.98
N ASN A 557 -7.18 5.97 -9.02
CA ASN A 557 -7.31 5.68 -7.57
C ASN A 557 -8.69 6.09 -7.02
N GLU A 558 -9.05 5.65 -5.81
CA GLU A 558 -10.36 5.93 -5.19
C GLU A 558 -10.68 7.43 -5.11
N ARG A 559 -9.69 8.29 -4.85
CA ARG A 559 -9.88 9.75 -4.81
C ARG A 559 -10.13 10.33 -6.20
N GLN A 560 -9.43 9.83 -7.21
CA GLN A 560 -9.66 10.20 -8.61
C GLN A 560 -11.00 9.66 -9.11
N TRP A 561 -11.43 8.49 -8.65
CA TRP A 561 -12.73 7.91 -8.95
C TRP A 561 -13.86 8.69 -8.26
N GLN A 562 -13.69 9.05 -6.98
CA GLN A 562 -14.62 9.91 -6.25
C GLN A 562 -14.67 11.30 -6.87
N GLU A 563 -13.54 11.88 -7.25
CA GLU A 563 -13.50 13.17 -7.94
C GLU A 563 -14.10 13.07 -9.34
N TYR A 564 -13.85 11.99 -10.08
CA TYR A 564 -14.47 11.72 -11.37
C TYR A 564 -15.99 11.59 -11.23
N ASN A 565 -16.46 10.85 -10.23
CA ASN A 565 -17.89 10.72 -9.96
C ASN A 565 -18.48 12.06 -9.52
N ARG A 566 -17.83 12.80 -8.63
CA ARG A 566 -18.29 14.13 -8.21
C ARG A 566 -18.39 15.11 -9.38
N LEU A 567 -17.37 15.15 -10.24
CA LEU A 567 -17.29 16.08 -11.36
C LEU A 567 -18.20 15.67 -12.53
N PHE A 568 -18.27 14.37 -12.82
CA PHE A 568 -18.89 13.85 -14.04
C PHE A 568 -20.07 12.93 -13.78
N GLY A 569 -20.06 12.10 -12.74
CA GLY A 569 -21.18 11.24 -12.33
C GLY A 569 -22.33 12.03 -11.69
N ASP A 570 -22.12 12.57 -10.49
CA ASP A 570 -23.12 13.31 -9.70
C ASP A 570 -23.69 14.51 -10.46
N ARG A 571 -22.85 15.24 -11.21
CA ARG A 571 -23.28 16.35 -12.07
C ARG A 571 -24.21 15.88 -13.20
N TYR A 572 -23.98 14.68 -13.72
CA TYR A 572 -24.76 14.10 -14.82
C TYR A 572 -26.07 13.50 -14.30
N GLU A 573 -26.04 12.83 -13.14
CA GLU A 573 -27.22 12.34 -12.45
C GLU A 573 -28.13 13.50 -12.02
N ALA A 574 -27.57 14.60 -11.48
CA ALA A 574 -28.34 15.80 -11.16
C ALA A 574 -29.07 16.42 -12.37
N TRP A 575 -28.54 16.28 -13.59
CA TRP A 575 -29.22 16.73 -14.81
C TRP A 575 -30.34 15.77 -15.24
N LEU A 576 -30.18 14.47 -14.99
CA LEU A 576 -31.23 13.47 -15.24
C LEU A 576 -32.39 13.62 -14.26
N ASP A 577 -32.08 13.85 -12.98
CA ASP A 577 -33.03 14.07 -11.89
C ASP A 577 -33.74 15.42 -12.00
N ALA A 578 -33.09 16.44 -12.55
CA ALA A 578 -33.73 17.71 -12.89
C ALA A 578 -34.85 17.55 -13.94
N GLY A 579 -34.96 16.39 -14.60
CA GLY A 579 -36.10 16.02 -15.42
C GLY A 579 -36.24 16.84 -16.70
N THR A 580 -35.13 17.30 -17.29
CA THR A 580 -35.15 18.02 -18.58
C THR A 580 -35.57 17.09 -19.73
N GLY A 581 -36.25 17.65 -20.75
CA GLY A 581 -36.75 16.90 -21.91
C GLY A 581 -38.21 16.45 -21.78
N SER A 582 -38.63 15.52 -22.65
CA SER A 582 -40.03 15.13 -22.85
C SER A 582 -40.66 14.32 -21.71
N ARG A 583 -39.86 13.84 -20.73
CA ARG A 583 -40.29 12.97 -19.62
C ARG A 583 -41.22 11.84 -20.09
N ALA A 584 -40.94 11.26 -21.26
CA ALA A 584 -41.84 10.33 -21.93
C ALA A 584 -42.16 9.08 -21.09
N LEU A 585 -41.27 8.68 -20.17
CA LEU A 585 -41.43 7.54 -19.26
C LEU A 585 -42.24 7.88 -18.00
N ALA A 586 -42.65 9.14 -17.81
CA ALA A 586 -43.61 9.49 -16.76
C ALA A 586 -45.02 8.97 -17.07
N ARG A 587 -45.33 8.79 -18.37
CA ARG A 587 -46.60 8.21 -18.81
C ARG A 587 -46.62 6.72 -18.52
N GLU A 588 -47.66 6.26 -17.85
CA GLU A 588 -47.82 4.87 -17.43
C GLU A 588 -47.80 3.88 -18.61
N ASP A 589 -48.48 4.20 -19.72
CA ASP A 589 -48.53 3.35 -20.91
C ASP A 589 -47.16 3.14 -21.56
N VAL A 590 -46.34 4.20 -21.63
CA VAL A 590 -44.97 4.14 -22.14
C VAL A 590 -44.07 3.43 -21.14
N ARG A 591 -44.15 3.77 -19.85
CA ARG A 591 -43.33 3.19 -18.79
C ARG A 591 -43.51 1.68 -18.67
N SER A 592 -44.76 1.21 -18.67
CA SER A 592 -45.09 -0.21 -18.61
C SER A 592 -44.55 -0.95 -19.83
N ALA A 593 -44.66 -0.37 -21.02
CA ALA A 593 -44.06 -0.97 -22.23
C ALA A 593 -42.52 -1.08 -22.15
N VAL A 594 -41.85 -0.11 -21.51
CA VAL A 594 -40.39 -0.17 -21.26
C VAL A 594 -40.06 -1.21 -20.19
N ALA A 595 -40.81 -1.27 -19.09
CA ALA A 595 -40.63 -2.25 -18.02
C ALA A 595 -40.83 -3.69 -18.53
N ASP A 596 -41.86 -3.93 -19.34
CA ASP A 596 -42.13 -5.23 -19.96
C ASP A 596 -40.98 -5.67 -20.87
N CYS A 597 -40.41 -4.73 -21.65
CA CYS A 597 -39.25 -5.02 -22.49
C CYS A 597 -37.98 -5.28 -21.68
N LEU A 598 -37.82 -4.61 -20.54
CA LEU A 598 -36.68 -4.80 -19.63
C LEU A 598 -36.74 -6.19 -18.98
N MET A 599 -37.92 -6.60 -18.49
CA MET A 599 -38.12 -7.90 -17.84
C MET A 599 -38.19 -9.08 -18.83
N ARG A 600 -38.32 -8.83 -20.14
CA ARG A 600 -38.51 -9.87 -21.18
C ARG A 600 -37.49 -11.00 -21.15
N PHE A 601 -36.23 -10.70 -20.84
CA PHE A 601 -35.13 -11.66 -20.86
C PHE A 601 -34.72 -12.15 -19.46
N HIS A 602 -35.43 -11.69 -18.43
CA HIS A 602 -35.16 -12.05 -17.04
C HIS A 602 -35.40 -13.55 -16.80
N GLY A 603 -34.39 -14.25 -16.28
CA GLY A 603 -34.44 -15.70 -16.00
C GLY A 603 -34.14 -16.60 -17.20
N ASP A 604 -34.00 -16.05 -18.40
CA ASP A 604 -33.67 -16.79 -19.63
C ASP A 604 -32.26 -16.42 -20.12
N ARG A 605 -32.06 -15.14 -20.49
CA ARG A 605 -30.79 -14.66 -21.06
C ARG A 605 -30.01 -13.72 -20.14
N LEU A 606 -30.67 -13.17 -19.12
CA LEU A 606 -30.08 -12.33 -18.08
C LEU A 606 -30.86 -12.45 -16.77
N LEU A 607 -30.26 -12.10 -15.65
CA LEU A 607 -30.92 -11.83 -14.37
C LEU A 607 -30.92 -10.31 -14.11
N ILE A 608 -32.02 -9.82 -13.54
CA ILE A 608 -32.18 -8.43 -13.10
C ILE A 608 -32.24 -8.49 -11.58
N HIS A 609 -31.24 -7.91 -10.92
CA HIS A 609 -31.16 -7.88 -9.47
C HIS A 609 -32.01 -6.74 -8.89
N ALA A 610 -31.95 -5.58 -9.54
CA ALA A 610 -32.77 -4.42 -9.24
C ALA A 610 -32.90 -3.54 -10.50
N ALA A 611 -34.04 -2.90 -10.70
CA ALA A 611 -34.23 -1.93 -11.77
C ALA A 611 -35.26 -0.86 -11.41
N VAL A 612 -35.04 0.36 -11.90
CA VAL A 612 -36.00 1.46 -11.81
C VAL A 612 -36.13 2.16 -13.16
N VAL A 613 -37.37 2.36 -13.62
CA VAL A 613 -37.70 3.21 -14.77
C VAL A 613 -38.15 4.56 -14.22
N MET A 614 -37.27 5.54 -14.37
CA MET A 614 -37.48 6.94 -14.00
C MET A 614 -38.15 7.69 -15.18
N PRO A 615 -38.72 8.89 -14.96
CA PRO A 615 -39.39 9.68 -16.00
C PRO A 615 -38.58 9.96 -17.28
N THR A 616 -37.25 9.98 -17.19
CA THR A 616 -36.33 10.34 -18.29
C THR A 616 -35.28 9.27 -18.62
N HIS A 617 -35.10 8.27 -17.75
CA HIS A 617 -34.02 7.28 -17.84
C HIS A 617 -34.34 5.99 -17.08
N VAL A 618 -33.50 4.98 -17.23
CA VAL A 618 -33.61 3.66 -16.59
C VAL A 618 -32.29 3.32 -15.92
N HIS A 619 -32.36 2.85 -14.68
CA HIS A 619 -31.25 2.22 -13.99
C HIS A 619 -31.53 0.72 -13.79
N ALA A 620 -30.56 -0.14 -14.05
CA ALA A 620 -30.72 -1.58 -13.88
C ALA A 620 -29.41 -2.26 -13.46
N LEU A 621 -29.54 -3.26 -12.60
CA LEU A 621 -28.47 -4.14 -12.15
C LEU A 621 -28.66 -5.50 -12.83
N ILE A 622 -27.84 -5.79 -13.84
CA ILE A 622 -28.04 -6.89 -14.81
C ILE A 622 -26.87 -7.87 -14.74
N GLU A 623 -27.18 -9.15 -14.73
CA GLU A 623 -26.21 -10.26 -14.84
C GLU A 623 -26.54 -11.08 -16.08
N PRO A 624 -25.69 -11.09 -17.13
CA PRO A 624 -25.90 -11.95 -18.29
C PRO A 624 -25.78 -13.43 -17.93
N LEU A 625 -26.72 -14.26 -18.40
CA LEU A 625 -26.70 -15.70 -18.15
C LEU A 625 -25.87 -16.47 -19.20
N PRO A 626 -25.36 -17.68 -18.86
CA PRO A 626 -24.69 -18.58 -19.81
C PRO A 626 -25.57 -18.95 -21.00
N VAL A 627 -24.97 -19.13 -22.18
CA VAL A 627 -25.70 -19.60 -23.37
C VAL A 627 -26.01 -21.10 -23.23
N ASN A 628 -27.29 -21.45 -23.11
CA ASN A 628 -27.73 -22.86 -23.09
C ASN A 628 -27.68 -23.44 -24.52
N ASN A 629 -26.72 -24.33 -24.80
CA ASN A 629 -26.63 -25.10 -26.05
C ASN A 629 -27.63 -26.27 -26.07
N THR A 630 -28.92 -25.99 -25.89
CA THR A 630 -30.00 -26.98 -26.02
C THR A 630 -30.96 -26.59 -27.13
N GLU A 631 -30.44 -26.23 -28.29
CA GLU A 631 -31.15 -26.39 -29.58
C GLU A 631 -30.11 -26.84 -30.62
N GLY A 632 -30.29 -28.06 -31.13
CA GLY A 632 -29.43 -28.64 -32.15
C GLY A 632 -29.49 -27.89 -33.47
N GLU A 633 -28.39 -28.00 -34.22
CA GLU A 633 -28.27 -27.79 -35.67
C GLU A 633 -29.50 -27.23 -36.41
N ALA A 634 -29.56 -25.92 -36.53
CA ALA A 634 -30.13 -25.25 -37.69
C ALA A 634 -29.30 -23.99 -37.97
N GLY A 635 -28.42 -24.09 -38.96
CA GLY A 635 -27.47 -23.04 -39.28
C GLY A 635 -28.14 -21.74 -39.69
N ILE A 636 -27.66 -20.62 -39.13
CA ILE A 636 -27.48 -19.39 -39.88
C ILE A 636 -26.10 -18.84 -39.52
N SER A 637 -25.21 -18.96 -40.50
CA SER A 637 -23.99 -18.17 -40.59
C SER A 637 -24.35 -16.69 -40.76
N ALA A 638 -23.63 -15.81 -40.07
CA ALA A 638 -23.51 -14.42 -40.49
C ALA A 638 -22.10 -13.92 -40.20
N CYS A 639 -21.19 -14.35 -41.08
CA CYS A 639 -19.93 -13.66 -41.36
C CYS A 639 -20.25 -12.22 -41.82
N PRO A 640 -19.47 -11.20 -41.40
CA PRO A 640 -19.82 -9.80 -41.58
C PRO A 640 -19.67 -9.37 -43.04
N ARG A 641 -20.68 -8.69 -43.59
CA ARG A 641 -20.53 -7.87 -44.80
C ARG A 641 -20.88 -6.41 -44.53
N LYS A 642 -19.90 -5.57 -44.83
CA LYS A 642 -19.99 -4.11 -44.97
C LYS A 642 -21.08 -3.72 -45.97
N ALA A 643 -21.67 -2.55 -45.70
CA ALA A 643 -22.11 -1.52 -46.65
C ALA A 643 -22.99 -1.95 -47.82
N ALA A 644 -24.20 -1.42 -47.88
CA ALA A 644 -24.46 -0.22 -48.67
C ALA A 644 -25.94 0.17 -48.60
N ASP A 645 -26.17 1.48 -48.51
CA ASP A 645 -27.34 2.13 -49.09
C ASP A 645 -27.60 1.61 -50.51
N LYS A 646 -28.87 1.43 -50.86
CA LYS A 646 -29.45 1.94 -52.11
C LYS A 646 -30.96 1.70 -52.14
N ASN A 647 -31.70 2.77 -51.85
CA ASN A 647 -32.95 3.05 -52.54
C ASN A 647 -32.63 3.21 -54.03
N VAL A 648 -33.03 2.25 -54.87
CA VAL A 648 -33.68 2.50 -56.17
C VAL A 648 -34.65 1.35 -56.44
N CYS A 649 -35.94 1.71 -56.41
CA CYS A 649 -37.07 1.22 -57.20
C CYS A 649 -37.32 -0.29 -57.43
N ALA A 650 -38.45 -0.74 -56.86
CA ALA A 650 -39.64 -1.28 -57.54
C ALA A 650 -39.60 -2.59 -58.37
N THR A 651 -40.60 -3.42 -58.03
CA THR A 651 -41.43 -4.32 -58.87
C THR A 651 -40.85 -5.66 -59.37
N LEU A 652 -41.25 -6.76 -58.69
CA LEU A 652 -42.09 -7.90 -59.15
C LEU A 652 -41.78 -8.60 -60.51
N PRO A 653 -42.23 -9.85 -60.77
CA PRO A 653 -42.00 -11.12 -60.04
C PRO A 653 -41.86 -12.36 -60.98
N GLN A 654 -41.82 -13.57 -60.38
CA GLN A 654 -42.35 -14.88 -60.86
C GLN A 654 -41.48 -15.94 -61.57
N CYS A 655 -41.69 -17.17 -61.05
CA CYS A 655 -41.60 -18.51 -61.66
C CYS A 655 -40.22 -19.06 -62.04
N GLU A 656 -39.91 -20.36 -62.07
CA GLU A 656 -40.42 -21.65 -61.55
C GLU A 656 -39.31 -22.69 -61.90
N ALA A 657 -39.23 -23.79 -61.15
CA ALA A 657 -38.73 -25.12 -61.54
C ALA A 657 -37.35 -25.34 -62.25
N GLY A 658 -36.45 -26.09 -61.59
CA GLY A 658 -36.00 -27.42 -62.05
C GLY A 658 -34.76 -27.62 -62.95
N ILE A 659 -33.80 -28.44 -62.43
CA ILE A 659 -32.97 -29.48 -63.13
C ILE A 659 -31.66 -28.98 -63.84
N PRO A 660 -30.51 -29.71 -63.88
CA PRO A 660 -29.74 -30.45 -62.85
C PRO A 660 -28.17 -30.43 -63.05
N ALA A 661 -27.44 -31.13 -62.16
CA ALA A 661 -26.16 -31.89 -62.25
C ALA A 661 -25.21 -31.71 -63.49
N CYS A 662 -23.87 -31.75 -63.40
CA CYS A 662 -22.95 -32.81 -62.90
C CYS A 662 -21.46 -32.44 -63.32
N PRO A 663 -20.41 -33.31 -63.36
CA PRO A 663 -19.43 -33.66 -62.29
C PRO A 663 -17.90 -33.71 -62.71
N GLY A 664 -17.00 -34.10 -61.77
CA GLY A 664 -15.75 -34.90 -61.98
C GLY A 664 -14.47 -34.18 -62.46
N PHE A 665 -13.20 -34.52 -62.14
CA PHE A 665 -12.44 -35.69 -61.57
C PHE A 665 -11.06 -35.16 -61.01
N THR A 666 -10.50 -35.63 -59.87
CA THR A 666 -9.39 -36.63 -59.60
C THR A 666 -8.09 -36.52 -60.45
N ASP A 667 -6.87 -36.98 -60.12
CA ASP A 667 -6.11 -37.51 -58.96
C ASP A 667 -4.61 -37.62 -59.38
N LYS A 668 -3.69 -37.54 -58.41
CA LYS A 668 -2.29 -38.09 -58.37
C LYS A 668 -1.11 -37.46 -59.16
N ASN A 669 -0.05 -37.27 -58.36
CA ASN A 669 1.40 -37.37 -58.59
C ASN A 669 2.20 -36.26 -59.32
N VAL A 670 2.99 -35.58 -58.48
CA VAL A 670 4.15 -34.68 -58.63
C VAL A 670 5.13 -35.01 -59.77
N CYS A 671 5.61 -33.98 -60.50
CA CYS A 671 7.05 -33.67 -60.67
C CYS A 671 7.36 -32.30 -61.33
N ALA A 672 8.44 -31.67 -60.84
CA ALA A 672 9.47 -30.89 -61.56
C ALA A 672 9.36 -29.36 -61.85
N THR A 673 10.42 -28.67 -61.37
CA THR A 673 11.24 -27.58 -62.00
C THR A 673 10.83 -26.09 -61.97
N LEU A 674 11.76 -25.30 -61.37
CA LEU A 674 12.11 -23.86 -61.50
C LEU A 674 12.18 -23.36 -62.97
N PRO A 675 12.13 -22.03 -63.31
CA PRO A 675 13.10 -20.99 -62.83
C PRO A 675 12.70 -19.48 -62.77
N GLN A 676 13.54 -18.73 -62.03
CA GLN A 676 14.10 -17.37 -62.24
C GLN A 676 13.23 -16.15 -62.58
N CYS A 677 13.39 -15.07 -61.80
CA CYS A 677 13.67 -13.73 -62.34
C CYS A 677 14.40 -12.84 -61.31
N GLU A 678 15.33 -12.03 -61.81
CA GLU A 678 16.40 -11.31 -61.12
C GLU A 678 16.10 -9.81 -60.86
N ALA A 679 16.94 -9.22 -59.99
CA ALA A 679 17.50 -7.84 -60.03
C ALA A 679 16.83 -6.67 -59.27
N GLY A 680 17.64 -5.99 -58.44
CA GLY A 680 17.71 -4.50 -58.36
C GLY A 680 17.39 -3.78 -57.03
N ILE A 681 18.44 -3.40 -56.28
CA ILE A 681 18.50 -2.48 -55.10
C ILE A 681 18.53 -0.98 -55.58
N PRO A 682 18.37 0.16 -54.81
CA PRO A 682 18.04 0.45 -53.37
C PRO A 682 16.94 1.51 -53.09
N ALA A 683 16.44 1.57 -51.83
CA ALA A 683 16.44 2.77 -50.94
C ALA A 683 15.48 2.60 -49.72
N CYS A 684 16.04 2.67 -48.50
CA CYS A 684 15.32 2.82 -47.21
C CYS A 684 14.67 4.22 -47.11
N PRO A 685 13.55 4.46 -46.37
CA PRO A 685 13.51 4.29 -44.90
C PRO A 685 12.15 3.93 -44.25
N GLY A 686 12.19 3.38 -43.03
CA GLY A 686 11.16 3.67 -42.02
C GLY A 686 10.15 2.58 -41.67
N PHE A 687 10.13 2.26 -40.37
CA PHE A 687 8.99 1.87 -39.52
C PHE A 687 8.39 0.44 -39.56
N THR A 688 8.67 -0.27 -38.46
CA THR A 688 7.78 -0.95 -37.49
C THR A 688 6.83 -2.09 -37.90
N ASP A 689 6.95 -3.18 -37.12
CA ASP A 689 5.90 -4.00 -36.50
C ASP A 689 4.65 -4.39 -37.31
N LYS A 690 4.65 -5.64 -37.81
CA LYS A 690 3.73 -6.74 -37.44
C LYS A 690 3.47 -7.72 -38.58
N ASN A 691 3.47 -9.00 -38.18
CA ASN A 691 2.66 -10.12 -38.67
C ASN A 691 2.98 -10.77 -40.03
N VAL A 692 2.87 -12.12 -40.00
CA VAL A 692 2.42 -13.12 -41.00
C VAL A 692 3.16 -14.43 -40.65
N CYS A 693 2.60 -15.63 -40.50
CA CYS A 693 1.34 -16.27 -40.91
C CYS A 693 1.11 -17.49 -39.97
N ALA A 694 -0.09 -17.79 -39.47
CA ALA A 694 -1.00 -18.85 -39.96
C ALA A 694 -0.29 -19.96 -40.79
N THR A 695 -0.40 -21.26 -40.53
CA THR A 695 -1.61 -22.11 -40.45
C THR A 695 -1.10 -23.55 -40.24
N PHE A 696 -1.79 -24.43 -39.51
CA PHE A 696 -2.27 -25.73 -40.05
C PHE A 696 -3.10 -26.52 -39.03
N GLN A 697 -4.25 -26.99 -39.50
CA GLN A 697 -5.23 -27.84 -38.83
C GLN A 697 -4.85 -29.33 -38.92
N CYS A 698 -5.08 -30.01 -37.79
CA CYS A 698 -5.78 -31.28 -37.57
C CYS A 698 -5.57 -32.48 -38.51
N GLY A 699 -5.21 -33.62 -37.90
CA GLY A 699 -5.39 -34.96 -38.45
C GLY A 699 -5.29 -36.04 -37.36
N ALA A 700 -6.46 -36.46 -36.86
CA ALA A 700 -6.83 -37.76 -36.24
C ALA A 700 -5.82 -38.55 -35.36
N GLY A 701 -6.26 -38.91 -34.13
CA GLY A 701 -5.78 -40.10 -33.40
C GLY A 701 -5.71 -39.96 -31.86
N ILE A 702 -6.70 -40.50 -31.15
CA ILE A 702 -6.58 -40.97 -29.74
C ILE A 702 -6.15 -42.46 -29.82
N PRO A 703 -5.42 -43.14 -28.89
CA PRO A 703 -5.11 -42.83 -27.47
C PRO A 703 -3.65 -43.09 -27.01
N ALA A 704 -3.25 -42.57 -25.84
CA ALA A 704 -2.58 -43.35 -24.79
C ALA A 704 -2.45 -42.56 -23.47
N CYS A 705 -3.01 -43.15 -22.43
CA CYS A 705 -2.82 -42.86 -21.02
C CYS A 705 -1.34 -42.99 -20.62
N GLN A 706 -0.75 -41.92 -20.07
CA GLN A 706 0.29 -42.04 -19.05
C GLN A 706 -0.21 -41.35 -17.78
N ARG A 707 -0.37 -42.19 -16.76
CA ARG A 707 -0.65 -41.86 -15.37
C ARG A 707 0.38 -40.86 -14.87
N ASN A 708 -0.07 -39.68 -14.45
CA ASN A 708 0.44 -39.05 -13.24
C ASN A 708 -0.70 -39.12 -12.23
N ALA A 709 -0.53 -39.98 -11.23
CA ALA A 709 -1.25 -39.87 -9.97
C ALA A 709 -0.87 -38.52 -9.34
N ASP A 710 -1.77 -37.96 -8.54
CA ASP A 710 -1.67 -36.67 -7.84
C ASP A 710 -2.01 -35.44 -8.69
N LYS A 711 -3.29 -35.33 -9.06
CA LYS A 711 -4.08 -34.08 -9.12
C LYS A 711 -5.54 -34.39 -9.48
N ASN A 712 -6.39 -34.57 -8.47
CA ASN A 712 -7.84 -34.44 -8.62
C ASN A 712 -8.23 -32.96 -8.52
N VAL A 713 -8.08 -32.20 -9.61
CA VAL A 713 -8.94 -31.04 -9.90
C VAL A 713 -9.11 -30.93 -11.42
N CYS A 714 -10.26 -31.39 -11.91
CA CYS A 714 -10.72 -31.07 -13.26
C CYS A 714 -11.13 -29.59 -13.27
N ALA A 715 -10.48 -28.76 -14.08
CA ALA A 715 -10.93 -27.40 -14.33
C ALA A 715 -12.27 -27.46 -15.10
N THR A 716 -13.37 -27.11 -14.44
CA THR A 716 -14.67 -26.88 -15.09
C THR A 716 -14.56 -25.67 -16.00
N ALA A 717 -14.57 -25.88 -17.32
CA ALA A 717 -14.69 -24.82 -18.30
C ALA A 717 -16.07 -24.16 -18.18
N THR A 718 -16.12 -22.86 -17.90
CA THR A 718 -17.35 -22.07 -17.82
C THR A 718 -17.89 -21.83 -19.24
N LEU A 719 -19.20 -22.01 -19.45
CA LEU A 719 -19.86 -21.67 -20.72
C LEU A 719 -19.85 -20.14 -20.94
N PRO A 720 -19.65 -19.65 -22.18
CA PRO A 720 -19.68 -18.21 -22.46
C PRO A 720 -21.06 -17.63 -22.17
N CYS A 721 -21.11 -16.43 -21.59
CA CYS A 721 -22.36 -15.72 -21.31
C CYS A 721 -22.86 -14.91 -22.52
N HIS A 722 -24.13 -14.50 -22.50
CA HIS A 722 -24.64 -13.56 -23.50
C HIS A 722 -23.92 -12.20 -23.43
N ASP A 723 -23.55 -11.64 -24.59
CA ASP A 723 -22.94 -10.30 -24.66
C ASP A 723 -23.89 -9.20 -24.17
N LEU A 724 -23.42 -8.39 -23.20
CA LEU A 724 -24.20 -7.31 -22.60
C LEU A 724 -24.64 -6.27 -23.64
N SER A 725 -23.76 -5.94 -24.61
CA SER A 725 -24.10 -4.95 -25.64
C SER A 725 -25.25 -5.44 -26.53
N ALA A 726 -25.26 -6.72 -26.90
CA ALA A 726 -26.34 -7.31 -27.67
C ALA A 726 -27.66 -7.36 -26.89
N LEU A 727 -27.62 -7.69 -25.58
CA LEU A 727 -28.79 -7.69 -24.70
C LEU A 727 -29.40 -6.28 -24.59
N LEU A 728 -28.58 -5.26 -24.31
CA LEU A 728 -29.03 -3.87 -24.21
C LEU A 728 -29.55 -3.35 -25.54
N GLN A 729 -28.94 -3.71 -26.67
CA GLN A 729 -29.46 -3.35 -28.00
C GLN A 729 -30.85 -3.94 -28.25
N GLY A 730 -31.08 -5.19 -27.82
CA GLY A 730 -32.39 -5.84 -27.88
C GLY A 730 -33.45 -5.11 -27.04
N ILE A 731 -33.14 -4.84 -25.77
CA ILE A 731 -34.04 -4.17 -24.83
C ILE A 731 -34.36 -2.74 -25.31
N LYS A 732 -33.34 -1.94 -25.62
CA LYS A 732 -33.50 -0.55 -26.12
C LYS A 732 -34.26 -0.53 -27.44
N GLY A 733 -33.96 -1.45 -28.37
CA GLY A 733 -34.62 -1.53 -29.67
C GLY A 733 -36.10 -1.89 -29.57
N ALA A 734 -36.45 -2.87 -28.74
CA ALA A 734 -37.84 -3.28 -28.54
C ALA A 734 -38.65 -2.20 -27.81
N SER A 735 -38.12 -1.68 -26.69
CA SER A 735 -38.76 -0.63 -25.91
C SER A 735 -38.94 0.67 -26.70
N ALA A 736 -37.95 1.08 -27.51
CA ALA A 736 -38.07 2.26 -28.37
C ALA A 736 -39.20 2.12 -29.41
N ARG A 737 -39.35 0.94 -30.03
CA ARG A 737 -40.44 0.69 -30.99
C ARG A 737 -41.81 0.72 -30.33
N ALA A 738 -41.94 0.08 -29.16
CA ALA A 738 -43.18 0.08 -28.40
C ALA A 738 -43.56 1.50 -27.94
N ALA A 739 -42.62 2.22 -27.33
CA ALA A 739 -42.82 3.59 -26.87
C ALA A 739 -43.15 4.55 -28.02
N ASN A 740 -42.41 4.50 -29.13
CA ASN A 740 -42.69 5.36 -30.29
C ASN A 740 -44.05 5.08 -30.93
N LYS A 741 -44.52 3.82 -30.91
CA LYS A 741 -45.86 3.46 -31.38
C LYS A 741 -46.94 4.09 -30.48
N ILE A 742 -46.75 4.06 -29.16
CA ILE A 742 -47.66 4.68 -28.17
C ILE A 742 -47.65 6.20 -28.30
N LEU A 743 -46.48 6.81 -28.52
CA LEU A 743 -46.30 8.25 -28.60
C LEU A 743 -46.61 8.84 -29.99
N GLY A 744 -46.84 8.01 -31.01
CA GLY A 744 -47.04 8.46 -32.39
C GLY A 744 -45.77 9.04 -33.03
N THR A 745 -44.58 8.68 -32.52
CA THR A 745 -43.28 9.22 -32.93
C THR A 745 -42.43 8.22 -33.71
N THR A 746 -43.05 7.21 -34.33
CA THR A 746 -42.37 6.18 -35.13
C THR A 746 -41.37 6.78 -36.12
N GLY A 747 -40.10 6.35 -36.04
CA GLY A 747 -39.01 6.87 -36.86
C GLY A 747 -38.14 7.94 -36.19
N LYS A 748 -38.54 8.48 -35.02
CA LYS A 748 -37.68 9.36 -34.22
C LYS A 748 -36.83 8.56 -33.21
N PRO A 749 -35.60 9.01 -32.91
CA PRO A 749 -34.80 8.41 -31.83
C PRO A 749 -35.51 8.53 -30.49
N PHE A 750 -35.73 7.41 -29.81
CA PHE A 750 -36.35 7.37 -28.49
C PHE A 750 -35.29 7.35 -27.38
N TRP A 751 -34.37 6.40 -27.46
CA TRP A 751 -33.20 6.34 -26.59
C TRP A 751 -32.04 7.12 -27.21
N MET A 752 -31.19 7.67 -26.36
CA MET A 752 -29.85 8.07 -26.77
C MET A 752 -29.04 6.82 -27.19
N ASP A 753 -28.20 6.96 -28.22
CA ASP A 753 -27.40 5.85 -28.76
C ASP A 753 -26.50 5.20 -27.70
N GLU A 754 -25.91 6.01 -26.80
CA GLU A 754 -24.98 5.56 -25.76
C GLU A 754 -25.71 5.11 -24.48
N SER A 755 -25.18 4.08 -23.82
CA SER A 755 -25.58 3.61 -22.50
C SER A 755 -24.35 3.69 -21.58
N TYR A 756 -24.55 3.97 -20.30
CA TYR A 756 -23.49 3.87 -19.29
C TYR A 756 -23.56 2.48 -18.66
N ASP A 757 -22.42 1.78 -18.57
CA ASP A 757 -22.32 0.47 -17.91
C ASP A 757 -21.07 0.39 -17.02
N HIS A 758 -21.19 -0.28 -15.87
CA HIS A 758 -20.13 -0.44 -14.88
C HIS A 758 -20.18 -1.84 -14.25
N ILE A 759 -19.07 -2.59 -14.27
CA ILE A 759 -18.95 -3.89 -13.61
C ILE A 759 -18.97 -3.68 -12.09
N VAL A 760 -19.84 -4.39 -11.38
CA VAL A 760 -19.87 -4.41 -9.92
C VAL A 760 -18.74 -5.29 -9.40
N ARG A 761 -17.87 -4.71 -8.55
CA ARG A 761 -16.60 -5.34 -8.14
C ARG A 761 -16.57 -5.81 -6.69
N SER A 762 -17.55 -5.44 -5.87
CA SER A 762 -17.66 -5.84 -4.46
C SER A 762 -19.11 -5.95 -4.02
N GLU A 763 -19.35 -6.66 -2.91
CA GLU A 763 -20.67 -6.76 -2.29
C GLU A 763 -21.17 -5.40 -1.77
N GLU A 764 -20.26 -4.54 -1.31
CA GLU A 764 -20.61 -3.18 -0.91
C GLU A 764 -21.10 -2.35 -2.11
N GLN A 765 -20.40 -2.42 -3.26
CA GLN A 765 -20.88 -1.78 -4.49
C GLN A 765 -22.23 -2.37 -4.93
N TYR A 766 -22.42 -3.69 -4.83
CA TYR A 766 -23.70 -4.33 -5.12
C TYR A 766 -24.82 -3.74 -4.24
N ARG A 767 -24.63 -3.75 -2.91
CA ARG A 767 -25.60 -3.20 -1.95
C ARG A 767 -25.83 -1.70 -2.15
N HIS A 768 -24.78 -0.96 -2.52
CA HIS A 768 -24.88 0.45 -2.88
C HIS A 768 -25.77 0.66 -4.10
N PHE A 769 -25.56 -0.07 -5.20
CA PHE A 769 -26.39 0.06 -6.40
C PHE A 769 -27.84 -0.41 -6.19
N VAL A 770 -28.06 -1.48 -5.41
CA VAL A 770 -29.42 -1.90 -5.02
C VAL A 770 -30.12 -0.82 -4.22
N ARG A 771 -29.45 -0.24 -3.22
CA ARG A 771 -29.98 0.87 -2.43
C ARG A 771 -30.20 2.11 -3.29
N TYR A 772 -29.29 2.40 -4.21
CA TYR A 772 -29.41 3.52 -5.14
C TYR A 772 -30.67 3.41 -5.99
N VAL A 773 -30.96 2.23 -6.55
CA VAL A 773 -32.20 1.95 -7.31
C VAL A 773 -33.45 2.18 -6.46
N GLN A 774 -33.42 1.78 -5.19
CA GLN A 774 -34.53 1.96 -4.25
C GLN A 774 -34.76 3.43 -3.87
N GLU A 775 -33.69 4.17 -3.60
CA GLU A 775 -33.75 5.54 -3.08
C GLU A 775 -33.95 6.58 -4.18
N ASN A 776 -33.64 6.27 -5.45
CA ASN A 776 -33.68 7.24 -6.54
C ASN A 776 -35.04 7.91 -6.72
N PRO A 777 -36.17 7.16 -6.78
CA PRO A 777 -37.48 7.79 -6.85
C PRO A 777 -37.78 8.74 -5.69
N VAL A 778 -37.31 8.40 -4.49
CA VAL A 778 -37.50 9.20 -3.27
C VAL A 778 -36.65 10.47 -3.32
N LYS A 779 -35.38 10.36 -3.73
CA LYS A 779 -34.46 11.49 -3.92
C LYS A 779 -34.99 12.48 -4.97
N ALA A 780 -35.53 11.97 -6.07
CA ALA A 780 -36.15 12.77 -7.12
C ALA A 780 -37.56 13.30 -6.75
N SER A 781 -38.04 13.04 -5.52
CA SER A 781 -39.36 13.47 -5.03
C SER A 781 -40.52 13.02 -5.95
N LEU A 782 -40.41 11.84 -6.54
CA LEU A 782 -41.41 11.29 -7.46
C LEU A 782 -42.58 10.66 -6.71
N ARG A 783 -43.79 10.80 -7.25
CA ARG A 783 -44.97 10.07 -6.77
C ARG A 783 -44.91 8.61 -7.23
N SER A 784 -45.58 7.72 -6.51
CA SER A 784 -45.57 6.27 -6.79
C SER A 784 -46.09 5.89 -8.18
N ASP A 785 -46.85 6.78 -8.84
CA ASP A 785 -47.35 6.65 -10.20
C ASP A 785 -46.42 7.24 -11.28
N GLU A 786 -45.27 7.81 -10.91
CA GLU A 786 -44.32 8.48 -11.82
C GLU A 786 -43.07 7.63 -12.15
N TYR A 787 -42.89 6.50 -11.48
CA TYR A 787 -41.78 5.57 -11.73
C TYR A 787 -42.24 4.11 -11.66
N TRP A 788 -41.38 3.19 -12.09
CA TRP A 788 -41.55 1.74 -11.92
C TRP A 788 -40.30 1.20 -11.24
N LEU A 789 -40.46 0.34 -10.24
CA LEU A 789 -39.36 -0.18 -9.42
C LEU A 789 -39.52 -1.70 -9.26
N ALA A 790 -38.44 -2.44 -9.50
CA ALA A 790 -38.33 -3.86 -9.20
C ALA A 790 -37.05 -4.11 -8.40
N VAL A 791 -37.18 -4.76 -7.24
CA VAL A 791 -36.06 -5.15 -6.38
C VAL A 791 -36.31 -6.57 -5.88
N ASN A 792 -35.27 -7.41 -5.86
CA ASN A 792 -35.38 -8.85 -5.57
C ASN A 792 -36.24 -9.62 -6.57
N ALA A 793 -35.94 -9.54 -7.87
CA ALA A 793 -36.63 -10.33 -8.91
C ALA A 793 -36.32 -11.85 -8.87
N GLY A 794 -35.92 -12.39 -7.72
CA GLY A 794 -35.74 -13.84 -7.49
C GLY A 794 -36.99 -14.55 -6.94
N GLN A 795 -38.13 -13.86 -6.78
CA GLN A 795 -39.41 -14.45 -6.40
C GLN A 795 -40.52 -14.06 -7.38
N ALA A 796 -41.37 -15.05 -7.71
CA ALA A 796 -42.39 -14.99 -8.74
C ALA A 796 -43.38 -13.81 -8.57
N PHE A 797 -43.76 -13.20 -9.71
CA PHE A 797 -44.77 -12.16 -9.83
C PHE A 797 -46.15 -12.63 -9.33
N LEU A 798 -46.82 -11.82 -8.51
CA LEU A 798 -48.29 -11.81 -8.42
C LEU A 798 -48.82 -10.58 -9.18
N PRO A 799 -49.89 -10.72 -9.99
CA PRO A 799 -50.49 -9.58 -10.68
C PRO A 799 -51.25 -8.69 -9.70
N ALA A 800 -51.13 -7.38 -9.91
CA ALA A 800 -51.92 -6.38 -9.20
C ALA A 800 -53.37 -6.36 -9.72
N GLN A 801 -54.31 -6.98 -8.99
CA GLN A 801 -55.73 -6.66 -9.03
C GLN A 801 -56.33 -6.76 -7.62
N ASP A 802 -57.35 -5.96 -7.37
CA ASP A 802 -58.21 -5.86 -6.18
C ASP A 802 -57.79 -4.87 -5.09
N ALA A 803 -57.75 -3.59 -5.48
CA ALA A 803 -58.03 -2.48 -4.58
C ALA A 803 -59.29 -1.74 -5.05
N GLN A 804 -60.47 -2.14 -4.54
CA GLN A 804 -61.61 -1.26 -4.22
C GLN A 804 -62.80 -2.08 -3.70
N THR A 805 -63.21 -1.86 -2.45
CA THR A 805 -64.61 -1.57 -2.04
C THR A 805 -64.77 -1.42 -0.52
N GLY A 806 -65.28 -0.25 -0.08
CA GLY A 806 -66.04 -0.02 1.16
C GLY A 806 -65.25 -0.01 2.49
N MET A 807 -65.53 0.82 3.49
CA MET A 807 -66.63 1.74 3.80
C MET A 807 -66.19 2.64 4.98
N SER A 808 -66.60 3.91 4.94
CA SER A 808 -66.97 4.83 6.04
C SER A 808 -66.20 4.87 7.37
N ALA A 809 -65.78 6.09 7.73
CA ALA A 809 -65.28 6.51 9.05
C ALA A 809 -66.27 6.28 10.22
N PRO A 810 -65.74 6.19 11.46
CA PRO A 810 -66.24 7.05 12.52
C PRO A 810 -65.13 7.82 13.28
N ARG A 811 -65.56 8.84 14.00
CA ARG A 811 -64.81 9.87 14.74
C ARG A 811 -64.21 9.40 16.09
N SER A 812 -63.27 10.23 16.57
CA SER A 812 -62.93 10.67 17.96
C SER A 812 -62.00 9.84 18.89
N ALA A 813 -60.79 10.43 19.10
CA ALA A 813 -59.99 10.65 20.35
C ALA A 813 -59.38 9.45 21.13
N PRO A 814 -58.37 9.63 22.03
CA PRO A 814 -57.25 10.60 22.18
C PRO A 814 -55.86 9.86 22.20
N PRO A 815 -54.69 10.52 22.46
CA PRO A 815 -53.37 9.96 22.13
C PRO A 815 -52.81 9.03 23.23
N SER A 816 -52.02 8.03 22.84
CA SER A 816 -51.18 7.20 23.74
C SER A 816 -50.09 6.49 22.91
N PRO A 817 -49.01 6.00 23.53
CA PRO A 817 -47.82 6.73 23.95
C PRO A 817 -46.60 6.34 23.09
N ASN A 818 -45.48 7.02 23.30
CA ASN A 818 -44.15 6.59 22.88
C ASN A 818 -43.97 5.06 23.00
N VAL A 819 -43.85 4.38 21.86
CA VAL A 819 -43.09 3.14 21.74
C VAL A 819 -41.80 3.58 21.05
N GLY A 820 -40.81 4.05 21.81
CA GLY A 820 -40.02 3.14 22.60
C GLY A 820 -39.02 2.52 21.64
N GLN A 821 -37.90 3.23 21.45
CA GLN A 821 -36.66 2.64 20.97
C GLN A 821 -36.52 1.29 21.66
N ALA A 822 -36.56 0.22 20.88
CA ALA A 822 -36.10 -1.07 21.34
C ALA A 822 -34.60 -0.86 21.64
N PHE A 823 -34.29 -0.58 22.90
CA PHE A 823 -32.96 -0.75 23.44
C PHE A 823 -32.58 -2.20 23.17
N LEU A 824 -31.75 -2.41 22.14
CA LEU A 824 -30.93 -3.60 22.08
C LEU A 824 -30.19 -3.68 23.41
N PRO A 825 -30.16 -4.85 24.07
CA PRO A 825 -29.42 -4.98 25.32
C PRO A 825 -27.98 -4.54 25.10
N ALA A 826 -27.46 -3.70 25.98
CA ALA A 826 -26.11 -3.11 25.93
C ALA A 826 -24.95 -4.12 25.97
N ASN A 827 -25.23 -5.43 25.86
CA ASN A 827 -24.30 -6.56 25.94
C ASN A 827 -24.48 -7.58 24.80
N ALA A 828 -25.11 -7.24 23.67
CA ALA A 828 -25.03 -8.11 22.49
C ALA A 828 -23.58 -8.11 21.97
N PRO A 829 -22.94 -9.27 21.74
CA PRO A 829 -21.57 -9.31 21.22
C PRO A 829 -21.53 -8.61 19.86
N GLN A 830 -20.61 -7.66 19.71
CA GLN A 830 -20.41 -6.95 18.45
C GLN A 830 -20.21 -7.96 17.30
N PRO A 831 -20.71 -7.68 16.08
CA PRO A 831 -20.46 -8.51 14.91
C PRO A 831 -18.96 -8.81 14.76
N LEU A 832 -18.62 -10.04 14.33
CA LEU A 832 -17.23 -10.47 14.18
C LEU A 832 -16.41 -9.51 13.29
N SER A 833 -17.02 -8.97 12.23
CA SER A 833 -16.41 -7.94 11.37
C SER A 833 -16.06 -6.66 12.11
N GLN A 834 -16.89 -6.24 13.06
CA GLN A 834 -16.63 -5.08 13.90
C GLN A 834 -15.53 -5.36 14.93
N ARG A 835 -15.52 -6.57 15.51
CA ARG A 835 -14.46 -7.01 16.45
C ARG A 835 -13.09 -7.10 15.75
N ILE A 836 -13.04 -7.68 14.54
CA ILE A 836 -11.82 -7.74 13.73
C ILE A 836 -11.39 -6.33 13.29
N ALA A 837 -12.32 -5.47 12.85
CA ALA A 837 -11.98 -4.09 12.54
C ALA A 837 -11.42 -3.33 13.76
N ALA A 838 -11.99 -3.55 14.95
CA ALA A 838 -11.49 -2.97 16.19
C ALA A 838 -10.11 -3.53 16.60
N LEU A 839 -9.80 -4.78 16.25
CA LEU A 839 -8.48 -5.39 16.44
C LEU A 839 -7.40 -4.73 15.58
N LEU A 840 -7.75 -4.37 14.34
CA LEU A 840 -6.87 -3.66 13.40
C LEU A 840 -6.76 -2.16 13.71
N SER A 841 -7.76 -1.59 14.40
CA SER A 841 -7.76 -0.18 14.75
C SER A 841 -6.50 0.23 15.52
N PRO A 842 -5.96 1.44 15.25
CA PRO A 842 -4.88 2.03 16.06
C PRO A 842 -5.33 2.38 17.49
N ASP A 843 -6.64 2.37 17.77
CA ASP A 843 -7.16 2.58 19.12
C ASP A 843 -7.02 1.31 19.97
N ASP A 844 -6.34 1.42 21.11
CA ASP A 844 -6.15 0.33 22.10
C ASP A 844 -7.43 0.06 22.91
N GLN A 845 -8.60 -0.03 22.27
CA GLN A 845 -9.81 -0.48 22.95
C GLN A 845 -9.71 -1.98 23.21
N ASP A 846 -9.99 -2.46 24.41
CA ASP A 846 -10.05 -3.91 24.63
C ASP A 846 -11.17 -4.51 23.79
N VAL A 847 -10.81 -5.43 22.89
CA VAL A 847 -11.77 -6.20 22.10
C VAL A 847 -11.85 -7.59 22.70
N PRO A 848 -12.99 -7.99 23.28
CA PRO A 848 -13.11 -9.29 23.90
C PRO A 848 -13.08 -10.39 22.83
N PHE A 849 -11.97 -11.13 22.76
CA PHE A 849 -11.84 -12.43 22.10
C PHE A 849 -11.61 -13.52 23.15
N THR A 850 -12.31 -14.64 22.99
CA THR A 850 -12.09 -15.85 23.78
C THR A 850 -10.70 -16.44 23.49
N ASP A 851 -10.16 -17.24 24.41
CA ASP A 851 -8.83 -17.87 24.20
C ASP A 851 -8.81 -18.77 22.95
N THR A 852 -9.92 -19.46 22.66
CA THR A 852 -10.07 -20.25 21.43
C THR A 852 -10.02 -19.37 20.17
N GLU A 853 -10.76 -18.25 20.14
CA GLU A 853 -10.72 -17.31 19.01
C GLU A 853 -9.32 -16.71 18.85
N ARG A 854 -8.65 -16.34 19.96
CA ARG A 854 -7.27 -15.83 19.95
C ARG A 854 -6.32 -16.84 19.34
N ARG A 855 -6.37 -18.11 19.77
CA ARG A 855 -5.56 -19.19 19.23
C ARG A 855 -5.79 -19.36 17.73
N THR A 856 -7.04 -19.42 17.28
CA THR A 856 -7.36 -19.57 15.86
C THR A 856 -6.86 -18.38 15.02
N LEU A 857 -7.01 -17.16 15.52
CA LEU A 857 -6.51 -15.97 14.83
C LEU A 857 -4.97 -15.98 14.76
N VAL A 858 -4.28 -16.36 15.84
CA VAL A 858 -2.81 -16.49 15.86
C VAL A 858 -2.33 -17.58 14.90
N GLU A 859 -3.00 -18.73 14.85
CA GLU A 859 -2.72 -19.80 13.89
C GLU A 859 -2.89 -19.32 12.44
N ALA A 860 -3.97 -18.59 12.16
CA ALA A 860 -4.20 -18.01 10.84
C ALA A 860 -3.09 -17.01 10.48
N LEU A 861 -2.71 -16.12 11.39
CA LEU A 861 -1.61 -15.17 11.19
C LEU A 861 -0.27 -15.86 10.97
N TYR A 862 0.00 -16.97 11.68
CA TYR A 862 1.22 -17.75 11.53
C TYR A 862 1.30 -18.43 10.14
N ARG A 863 0.15 -18.84 9.58
CA ARG A 863 0.06 -19.49 8.25
C ARG A 863 -0.06 -18.50 7.08
N LEU A 864 -0.20 -17.21 7.37
CA LEU A 864 -0.39 -16.17 6.37
C LEU A 864 0.86 -16.02 5.48
N LYS A 865 0.65 -15.99 4.16
CA LYS A 865 1.68 -15.65 3.17
C LYS A 865 1.23 -14.46 2.34
N ILE A 866 2.10 -13.47 2.21
CA ILE A 866 1.87 -12.21 1.53
C ILE A 866 3.00 -11.99 0.53
N LEU A 867 2.64 -11.67 -0.71
CA LEU A 867 3.58 -11.35 -1.78
C LEU A 867 3.25 -9.96 -2.33
N ASP A 868 4.23 -9.07 -2.34
CA ASP A 868 4.17 -7.83 -3.09
C ASP A 868 4.99 -7.96 -4.39
N PRO A 869 4.35 -8.03 -5.57
CA PRO A 869 5.04 -8.23 -6.86
C PRO A 869 5.72 -6.97 -7.41
N ALA A 870 5.59 -5.82 -6.74
CA ALA A 870 6.23 -4.56 -7.09
C ALA A 870 6.59 -3.80 -5.81
N CYS A 871 7.40 -4.44 -4.97
CA CYS A 871 7.56 -4.04 -3.58
C CYS A 871 8.26 -2.69 -3.39
N GLY A 872 8.97 -2.17 -4.38
CA GLY A 872 9.68 -0.90 -4.30
C GLY A 872 10.63 -0.87 -3.10
N SER A 873 10.67 0.25 -2.38
CA SER A 873 11.36 0.37 -1.08
C SER A 873 10.72 -0.44 0.06
N GLY A 874 9.75 -1.31 -0.21
CA GLY A 874 9.11 -2.19 0.78
C GLY A 874 7.99 -1.54 1.59
N ALA A 875 7.34 -0.48 1.10
CA ALA A 875 6.31 0.23 1.85
C ALA A 875 5.13 -0.67 2.28
N PHE A 876 4.55 -1.43 1.36
CA PHE A 876 3.46 -2.35 1.67
C PHE A 876 3.91 -3.54 2.55
N PRO A 877 5.00 -4.26 2.25
CA PRO A 877 5.52 -5.32 3.12
C PRO A 877 5.84 -4.84 4.54
N MET A 878 6.39 -3.63 4.70
CA MET A 878 6.64 -3.05 6.01
C MET A 878 5.35 -2.68 6.74
N GLY A 879 4.35 -2.13 6.05
CA GLY A 879 3.03 -1.87 6.62
C GLY A 879 2.36 -3.16 7.11
N VAL A 880 2.44 -4.23 6.32
CA VAL A 880 2.00 -5.58 6.71
C VAL A 880 2.71 -6.03 7.99
N LEU A 881 4.04 -5.97 8.03
CA LEU A 881 4.79 -6.39 9.22
C LEU A 881 4.34 -5.61 10.46
N GLN A 882 4.21 -4.29 10.36
CA GLN A 882 3.79 -3.43 11.47
C GLN A 882 2.39 -3.81 11.95
N GLN A 883 1.44 -4.03 11.04
CA GLN A 883 0.06 -4.35 11.38
C GLN A 883 -0.09 -5.77 11.95
N LEU A 884 0.66 -6.75 11.43
CA LEU A 884 0.67 -8.10 11.99
C LEU A 884 1.26 -8.12 13.40
N VAL A 885 2.33 -7.36 13.65
CA VAL A 885 2.90 -7.20 15.01
C VAL A 885 1.91 -6.49 15.94
N HIS A 886 1.18 -5.46 15.47
CA HIS A 886 0.12 -4.80 16.24
C HIS A 886 -0.98 -5.78 16.65
N ILE A 887 -1.48 -6.56 15.70
CA ILE A 887 -2.53 -7.56 15.94
C ILE A 887 -2.03 -8.63 16.92
N LEU A 888 -0.82 -9.17 16.74
CA LEU A 888 -0.24 -10.18 17.62
C LEU A 888 -0.02 -9.65 19.04
N ASN A 889 0.41 -8.40 19.20
CA ASN A 889 0.52 -7.77 20.52
C ASN A 889 -0.81 -7.74 21.28
N ARG A 890 -1.93 -7.61 20.56
CA ARG A 890 -3.27 -7.58 21.17
C ARG A 890 -3.86 -8.97 21.38
N LEU A 891 -3.52 -9.93 20.53
CA LEU A 891 -4.03 -11.31 20.62
C LEU A 891 -3.23 -12.17 21.59
N ASP A 892 -1.90 -12.09 21.55
CA ASP A 892 -0.95 -12.99 22.19
C ASP A 892 0.31 -12.23 22.68
N PRO A 893 0.17 -11.30 23.66
CA PRO A 893 1.23 -10.39 24.12
C PRO A 893 2.50 -11.08 24.65
N ASP A 894 2.39 -12.33 25.12
CA ASP A 894 3.50 -13.12 25.67
C ASP A 894 3.98 -14.22 24.69
N ASN A 895 3.54 -14.19 23.42
CA ASN A 895 3.89 -15.18 22.38
C ASN A 895 3.54 -16.63 22.73
N ARG A 896 2.58 -16.87 23.62
CA ARG A 896 2.24 -18.21 24.11
C ARG A 896 1.69 -19.07 22.97
N HIS A 897 0.73 -18.54 22.23
CA HIS A 897 0.07 -19.25 21.13
C HIS A 897 1.00 -19.34 19.91
N LEU A 898 1.74 -18.28 19.62
CA LEU A 898 2.69 -18.23 18.51
C LEU A 898 3.84 -19.24 18.69
N LYS A 899 4.38 -19.35 19.91
CA LYS A 899 5.41 -20.34 20.26
C LYS A 899 4.88 -21.77 20.14
N ALA A 900 3.66 -22.02 20.59
CA ALA A 900 3.04 -23.35 20.50
C ALA A 900 2.89 -23.80 19.04
N GLU A 901 2.39 -22.92 18.17
CA GLU A 901 2.22 -23.21 16.74
C GLU A 901 3.58 -23.43 16.05
N ALA A 902 4.58 -22.62 16.39
CA ALA A 902 5.93 -22.77 15.85
C ALA A 902 6.55 -24.13 16.18
N ILE A 903 6.45 -24.57 17.45
CA ILE A 903 6.91 -25.88 17.92
C ILE A 903 6.15 -27.01 17.24
N GLN A 904 4.83 -26.89 17.11
CA GLN A 904 4.01 -27.91 16.47
C GLN A 904 4.42 -28.14 15.03
N GLN A 905 4.60 -27.07 14.24
CA GLN A 905 5.01 -27.14 12.84
C GLN A 905 6.35 -27.89 12.68
N VAL A 906 7.35 -27.58 13.51
CA VAL A 906 8.66 -28.27 13.43
C VAL A 906 8.53 -29.73 13.84
N ARG A 907 7.67 -30.08 14.80
CA ARG A 907 7.39 -31.49 15.15
C ARG A 907 6.77 -32.26 13.99
N GLU A 908 5.82 -31.66 13.27
CA GLU A 908 5.20 -32.27 12.08
C GLU A 908 6.23 -32.47 10.95
N GLU A 909 7.12 -31.49 10.75
CA GLU A 909 8.21 -31.59 9.77
C GLU A 909 9.27 -32.64 10.16
N VAL A 910 9.52 -32.85 11.45
CA VAL A 910 10.41 -33.91 11.94
C VAL A 910 9.75 -35.28 11.82
N GLY A 911 8.48 -35.40 12.22
CA GLY A 911 7.72 -36.65 12.18
C GLY A 911 7.40 -37.16 10.77
N SER A 912 7.56 -36.32 9.74
CA SER A 912 7.39 -36.68 8.33
C SER A 912 8.67 -37.18 7.64
N LEU A 913 9.80 -37.21 8.34
CA LEU A 913 11.05 -37.81 7.87
C LEU A 913 11.20 -39.27 8.35
N GLY A 914 11.91 -40.09 7.57
CA GLY A 914 12.35 -41.42 8.01
C GLY A 914 13.50 -41.37 9.01
N ASP A 915 13.93 -42.53 9.53
CA ASP A 915 14.96 -42.73 10.58
C ASP A 915 16.41 -42.30 10.20
N ASP A 916 16.61 -41.32 9.31
CA ASP A 916 17.94 -40.80 8.97
C ASP A 916 18.44 -39.82 10.05
N SER A 917 19.37 -40.31 10.89
CA SER A 917 19.88 -39.61 12.09
C SER A 917 20.47 -38.20 11.86
N ALA A 918 21.09 -37.92 10.71
CA ALA A 918 21.70 -36.62 10.44
C ALA A 918 20.68 -35.49 10.23
N ASP A 919 19.55 -35.79 9.58
CA ASP A 919 18.46 -34.82 9.38
C ASP A 919 17.69 -34.57 10.68
N VAL A 920 17.66 -35.57 11.58
CA VAL A 920 17.05 -35.44 12.90
C VAL A 920 17.86 -34.49 13.77
N ASP A 921 19.20 -34.60 13.79
CA ASP A 921 20.08 -33.72 14.57
C ASP A 921 19.99 -32.25 14.10
N ASP A 922 20.05 -32.00 12.79
CA ASP A 922 19.89 -30.65 12.20
C ASP A 922 18.51 -30.03 12.53
N LYS A 923 17.44 -30.84 12.50
CA LYS A 923 16.10 -30.35 12.86
C LYS A 923 15.91 -30.18 14.38
N MET A 924 16.58 -30.99 15.20
CA MET A 924 16.62 -30.79 16.64
C MET A 924 17.38 -29.53 17.03
N GLU A 925 18.45 -29.20 16.32
CA GLU A 925 19.13 -27.91 16.47
C GLU A 925 18.21 -26.75 16.06
N LYS A 926 17.50 -26.84 14.94
CA LYS A 926 16.47 -25.83 14.56
C LYS A 926 15.36 -25.68 15.59
N MET A 927 14.89 -26.78 16.19
CA MET A 927 13.89 -26.73 17.27
C MET A 927 14.44 -26.03 18.50
N GLN A 928 15.66 -26.36 18.93
CA GLN A 928 16.31 -25.69 20.06
C GLN A 928 16.55 -24.20 19.77
N GLU A 929 16.94 -23.85 18.56
CA GLU A 929 17.14 -22.45 18.16
C GLU A 929 15.82 -21.67 18.13
N MET A 930 14.74 -22.26 17.64
CA MET A 930 13.41 -21.66 17.70
C MET A 930 12.91 -21.53 19.14
N LEU A 931 13.17 -22.49 20.02
CA LEU A 931 12.86 -22.36 21.45
C LEU A 931 13.64 -21.22 22.11
N ARG A 932 14.92 -21.03 21.73
CA ARG A 932 15.75 -19.90 22.14
C ARG A 932 15.28 -18.56 21.57
N LEU A 933 14.57 -18.55 20.44
CA LEU A 933 14.01 -17.32 19.87
C LEU A 933 12.95 -16.69 20.79
N PHE A 934 12.16 -17.53 21.43
CA PHE A 934 11.10 -17.16 22.39
C PHE A 934 11.58 -17.17 23.85
N ASP A 935 12.88 -17.05 24.08
CA ASP A 935 13.44 -16.87 25.42
C ASP A 935 13.45 -15.39 25.79
N GLU A 936 12.50 -14.99 26.63
CA GLU A 936 12.29 -13.60 27.06
C GLU A 936 13.49 -13.01 27.82
N THR A 937 14.39 -13.86 28.32
CA THR A 937 15.60 -13.41 29.01
C THR A 937 16.70 -12.94 28.04
N ALA A 938 16.58 -13.27 26.74
CA ALA A 938 17.58 -12.98 25.72
C ALA A 938 17.07 -12.07 24.57
N THR A 939 15.75 -12.00 24.37
CA THR A 939 15.12 -11.22 23.28
C THR A 939 13.79 -10.63 23.72
N ARG A 940 13.45 -9.44 23.21
CA ARG A 940 12.11 -8.86 23.42
C ARG A 940 11.06 -9.72 22.68
N PRO A 941 9.82 -9.83 23.19
CA PRO A 941 8.75 -10.59 22.54
C PRO A 941 8.52 -10.23 21.06
N ASP A 942 8.67 -8.96 20.69
CA ASP A 942 8.48 -8.49 19.31
C ASP A 942 9.58 -8.93 18.35
N TYR A 943 10.80 -9.21 18.82
CA TYR A 943 11.87 -9.73 17.94
C TYR A 943 11.47 -11.09 17.36
N ALA A 944 11.00 -12.01 18.21
CA ALA A 944 10.57 -13.34 17.80
C ALA A 944 9.40 -13.29 16.79
N ARG A 945 8.40 -12.43 17.05
CA ARG A 945 7.28 -12.20 16.14
C ARG A 945 7.75 -11.70 14.79
N LYS A 946 8.52 -10.60 14.78
CA LYS A 946 9.01 -9.98 13.54
C LYS A 946 9.82 -10.98 12.74
N LEU A 947 10.75 -11.70 13.37
CA LEU A 947 11.61 -12.66 12.66
C LEU A 947 10.77 -13.75 11.98
N LEU A 948 9.83 -14.36 12.71
CA LEU A 948 8.98 -15.41 12.15
C LEU A 948 8.10 -14.91 11.01
N LEU A 949 7.49 -13.73 11.17
CA LEU A 949 6.67 -13.12 10.13
C LEU A 949 7.49 -12.82 8.86
N ILE A 950 8.71 -12.30 9.02
CA ILE A 950 9.59 -11.95 7.90
C ILE A 950 10.12 -13.19 7.18
N GLU A 951 10.56 -14.21 7.93
CA GLU A 951 11.14 -15.41 7.32
C GLU A 951 10.09 -16.28 6.59
N ARG A 952 8.85 -16.32 7.08
CA ARG A 952 7.83 -17.27 6.61
C ARG A 952 6.67 -16.65 5.85
N GLY A 953 6.33 -15.40 6.14
CA GLY A 953 5.06 -14.82 5.73
C GLY A 953 5.17 -13.72 4.69
N ILE A 954 6.28 -12.99 4.64
CA ILE A 954 6.37 -11.75 3.85
C ILE A 954 7.40 -11.92 2.72
N TYR A 955 6.92 -11.75 1.48
CA TYR A 955 7.68 -11.87 0.25
C TYR A 955 7.54 -10.60 -0.59
N GLY A 956 8.60 -10.23 -1.30
CA GLY A 956 8.61 -9.07 -2.19
C GLY A 956 9.40 -9.36 -3.47
N VAL A 957 8.95 -8.79 -4.58
CA VAL A 957 9.66 -8.82 -5.86
C VAL A 957 9.71 -7.41 -6.40
N ASP A 958 10.85 -7.00 -6.95
CA ASP A 958 10.96 -5.76 -7.72
C ASP A 958 11.95 -5.87 -8.87
N ILE A 959 11.63 -5.22 -9.99
CA ILE A 959 12.53 -5.19 -11.14
C ILE A 959 13.79 -4.36 -10.88
N GLN A 960 13.76 -3.44 -9.92
CA GLN A 960 14.88 -2.59 -9.55
C GLN A 960 15.64 -3.18 -8.36
N PRO A 961 16.87 -3.69 -8.56
CA PRO A 961 17.65 -4.30 -7.48
C PRO A 961 17.90 -3.35 -6.30
N VAL A 962 17.99 -2.04 -6.55
CA VAL A 962 18.20 -1.06 -5.48
C VAL A 962 16.96 -0.93 -4.59
N ALA A 963 15.75 -1.03 -5.16
CA ALA A 963 14.50 -0.99 -4.40
C ALA A 963 14.42 -2.18 -3.43
N VAL A 964 14.72 -3.38 -3.93
CA VAL A 964 14.87 -4.62 -3.14
C VAL A 964 15.89 -4.44 -2.01
N GLN A 965 17.04 -3.84 -2.27
CA GLN A 965 18.06 -3.59 -1.24
C GLN A 965 17.56 -2.63 -0.14
N ILE A 966 16.75 -1.63 -0.49
CA ILE A 966 16.15 -0.73 0.49
C ILE A 966 15.04 -1.41 1.28
N ALA A 967 14.22 -2.24 0.65
CA ALA A 967 13.24 -3.06 1.36
C ALA A 967 13.94 -3.95 2.40
N LYS A 968 14.97 -4.70 1.98
CA LYS A 968 15.83 -5.51 2.87
C LYS A 968 16.39 -4.68 4.03
N LEU A 969 16.88 -3.47 3.73
CA LEU A 969 17.40 -2.53 4.72
C LEU A 969 16.39 -2.23 5.84
N ARG A 970 15.15 -1.93 5.46
CA ARG A 970 14.08 -1.55 6.39
C ARG A 970 13.67 -2.72 7.27
N PHE A 971 13.57 -3.92 6.70
CA PHE A 971 13.33 -5.15 7.47
C PHE A 971 14.47 -5.44 8.46
N PHE A 972 15.73 -5.28 8.02
CA PHE A 972 16.88 -5.43 8.90
C PHE A 972 16.89 -4.41 10.03
N ILE A 973 16.63 -3.13 9.77
CA ILE A 973 16.55 -2.11 10.82
C ILE A 973 15.42 -2.47 11.79
N SER A 974 14.23 -2.83 11.30
CA SER A 974 13.07 -3.22 12.12
C SER A 974 13.36 -4.39 13.06
N LEU A 975 14.16 -5.37 12.64
CA LEU A 975 14.62 -6.49 13.47
C LEU A 975 15.71 -6.08 14.45
N VAL A 976 16.73 -5.38 13.96
CA VAL A 976 17.86 -4.93 14.79
C VAL A 976 17.34 -4.10 15.95
N VAL A 977 16.34 -3.23 15.75
CA VAL A 977 15.72 -2.40 16.81
C VAL A 977 15.30 -3.21 18.03
N GLU A 978 14.76 -4.42 17.84
CA GLU A 978 14.22 -5.22 18.95
C GLU A 978 15.27 -6.01 19.74
N GLN A 979 16.51 -6.05 19.25
CA GLN A 979 17.60 -6.76 19.93
C GLN A 979 18.22 -5.89 21.04
N ASN A 980 18.55 -6.47 22.19
CA ASN A 980 19.29 -5.75 23.24
C ASN A 980 20.75 -5.55 22.80
N ALA A 981 21.25 -4.31 22.91
CA ALA A 981 22.62 -3.98 22.52
C ALA A 981 23.70 -4.54 23.48
N GLN A 982 23.30 -4.93 24.70
CA GLN A 982 24.19 -5.47 25.74
C GLN A 982 24.36 -7.00 25.64
N GLU A 983 23.61 -7.65 24.75
CA GLU A 983 23.61 -9.09 24.56
C GLU A 983 24.18 -9.46 23.18
N LYS A 984 24.46 -10.75 22.96
CA LYS A 984 25.01 -11.23 21.69
C LYS A 984 23.97 -11.08 20.57
N ILE A 985 24.11 -10.01 19.79
CA ILE A 985 23.24 -9.70 18.65
C ILE A 985 23.24 -10.88 17.68
N ARG A 986 22.05 -11.36 17.33
CA ARG A 986 21.85 -12.48 16.43
C ARG A 986 22.09 -12.06 14.97
N PRO A 987 22.68 -12.95 14.15
CA PRO A 987 22.77 -12.74 12.71
C PRO A 987 21.40 -12.46 12.10
N LEU A 988 21.37 -11.61 11.08
CA LEU A 988 20.12 -11.27 10.41
C LEU A 988 19.67 -12.39 9.47
N PRO A 989 18.34 -12.58 9.31
CA PRO A 989 17.79 -13.63 8.45
C PRO A 989 18.27 -13.46 7.01
N ASN A 990 18.27 -14.56 6.27
CA ASN A 990 18.61 -14.52 4.85
C ASN A 990 17.43 -13.97 4.03
N LEU A 991 17.35 -12.64 3.91
CA LEU A 991 16.29 -11.98 3.12
C LEU A 991 16.50 -12.09 1.60
N GLU A 992 17.63 -12.63 1.12
CA GLU A 992 17.90 -12.77 -0.32
C GLU A 992 16.91 -13.69 -1.02
N THR A 993 16.33 -14.68 -0.33
CA THR A 993 15.37 -15.61 -0.93
C THR A 993 13.92 -15.13 -0.86
N ASN A 994 13.61 -14.17 0.02
CA ASN A 994 12.25 -13.64 0.21
C ASN A 994 12.01 -12.32 -0.54
N PHE A 995 13.07 -11.56 -0.81
CA PHE A 995 13.05 -10.30 -1.55
C PHE A 995 13.97 -10.38 -2.78
N VAL A 996 13.38 -10.39 -3.97
CA VAL A 996 14.08 -10.66 -5.25
C VAL A 996 14.00 -9.50 -6.21
#